data_AF-A0AAW1CNM3-F1
#
_entry.id   AF-A0AAW1CNM3-F1
#
_cell.length_a   1.000
_cell.length_b   1.000
_cell.length_c   1.000
_cell.angle_alpha   90.00
_cell.angle_beta   90.00
_cell.angle_gamma   90.00
#
_symmetry.space_group_name_H-M   'P 1'
#
loop_
_entity.id
_entity.type
_entity.pdbx_description
1 polymer ?
#
loop_
_entity_poly.entity_id
_entity_poly.type
_entity_poly.pdbx_seq_one_letter_code
_entity_poly.pdbx_strand_id
1 'polypeptide(L)'
;MSHQTGIKANEKLKKFFAKNCHSSKLRMFKVCIDNEELTLAQHIEAKGTWEDDFDKHVRKLIELDQPSYLMCRFDSKNSTGYDWLLVSWSPDDAPVRQKMLYASTKATLKQEFGSGQIQEEVHATTLDELNAASLRKIKEAPAPLSPQEEEALLSQVTDSMRHVGIESRGATLNTLNMPLSDQAKEGLAALASEQVNYVRLAIDILQERIDVDMTSVIQAKELGTYVPEDTARYHVFRYLYKHDGQDKKAVFFIYSMPGYSCPIKERMLYSSSKAPLIETVESILGVKVDKKLKDNWPLYLDNSATCTGEAREGKALLLGVYSTCTPMDPSEIIFTRTALNYDKFSCLKLSESLRAAGPLPALGEVRLCYNLEPTFPIVAVAGLGNQCYGYNRMEKRDEAKEAIRVAVGTAARAVHELNVSRIYMESFGNSEAAAEGAVLSLWIYQDLKHRSHKIRIPYIGLYDDGDWVGWQVGLEKAAAQNLARHLMETPSNLMTPTNFALSAVEALSRTGVSVHVKVREWAEENEMNGFLAVAKGSAEDPIFLELLYNGCDPCEKPIVLIGKGVTFDSGGLCLKKREALTNMRGDMGGAAAVVATMRAITTMKLPLNVRGIIPLCENMPGARATKPGDIIRAMNGKTVLIENTDAEGVLLLADAISYSTKYDPKFMLDVGTLTADMESIMAASATGVFTNCDSLWASMKSAAVHTGDRVWRFPLWKIYQQQIKPAHVNCDLTNTPEGLNGYSCAMAAFLWHFIYHYKWMHMDTFGVMMEYGDTPYLRAGMSGRPTRTLIEFLAQISCKTAHDINLTCTPPEGPRKMEQTPTLQ
;
A
#
# COMPACT_ATOMS: atom_id res chain seq x y z
N MET A 1 -3.65 20.63 3.65
CA MET A 1 -2.57 21.33 4.37
C MET A 1 -2.50 22.78 3.88
N SER A 2 -2.85 23.77 4.70
CA SER A 2 -2.59 25.19 4.41
C SER A 2 -1.60 25.71 5.45
N HIS A 3 -0.31 25.74 5.10
CA HIS A 3 0.69 26.47 5.88
C HIS A 3 0.30 27.95 5.93
N GLN A 4 0.24 28.55 7.12
CA GLN A 4 0.10 30.01 7.26
C GLN A 4 1.32 30.68 6.62
N THR A 5 1.10 31.44 5.55
CA THR A 5 2.15 32.10 4.75
C THR A 5 2.79 33.32 5.41
N GLY A 6 2.44 33.64 6.66
CA GLY A 6 2.92 34.84 7.36
C GLY A 6 2.37 36.17 6.82
N ILE A 7 1.71 36.16 5.67
CA ILE A 7 1.06 37.32 5.03
C ILE A 7 -0.11 37.79 5.90
N LYS A 8 -0.09 39.06 6.30
CA LYS A 8 -1.11 39.70 7.14
C LYS A 8 -1.79 40.86 6.39
N ALA A 9 -2.96 41.27 6.87
CA ALA A 9 -3.61 42.48 6.40
C ALA A 9 -2.83 43.72 6.82
N ASN A 10 -2.63 44.66 5.88
CA ASN A 10 -1.97 45.92 6.20
C ASN A 10 -2.87 46.82 7.07
N GLU A 11 -2.26 47.76 7.80
CA GLU A 11 -2.97 48.67 8.71
C GLU A 11 -4.06 49.51 8.02
N LYS A 12 -3.90 49.80 6.72
CA LYS A 12 -4.90 50.52 5.92
C LYS A 12 -6.15 49.67 5.69
N LEU A 13 -5.98 48.40 5.36
CA LEU A 13 -7.07 47.44 5.14
C LEU A 13 -7.80 47.14 6.45
N LYS A 14 -7.08 46.97 7.56
CA LYS A 14 -7.69 46.78 8.89
C LYS A 14 -8.56 47.97 9.31
N LYS A 15 -8.07 49.20 9.11
CA LYS A 15 -8.86 50.43 9.36
C LYS A 15 -10.06 50.54 8.42
N PHE A 16 -9.93 50.08 7.17
CA PHE A 16 -11.04 50.04 6.22
C PHE A 16 -12.13 49.07 6.67
N PHE A 17 -11.76 47.87 7.14
CA PHE A 17 -12.70 46.89 7.70
C PHE A 17 -13.49 47.47 8.87
N ALA A 18 -12.80 48.03 9.87
CA ALA A 18 -13.44 48.59 11.06
C ALA A 18 -14.40 49.76 10.74
N LYS A 19 -14.09 50.59 9.75
CA LYS A 19 -14.86 51.81 9.45
C LYS A 19 -16.03 51.57 8.48
N ASN A 20 -15.85 50.74 7.46
CA ASN A 20 -16.76 50.68 6.31
C ASN A 20 -17.57 49.39 6.21
N CYS A 21 -17.15 48.28 6.83
CA CYS A 21 -17.89 47.00 6.75
C CYS A 21 -19.23 47.03 7.50
N HIS A 22 -19.40 47.95 8.46
CA HIS A 22 -20.66 48.22 9.14
C HIS A 22 -21.50 49.33 8.50
N SER A 23 -20.98 50.00 7.46
CA SER A 23 -21.65 51.10 6.78
C SER A 23 -22.61 50.61 5.69
N SER A 24 -23.80 51.21 5.60
CA SER A 24 -24.76 50.93 4.53
C SER A 24 -24.28 51.38 3.14
N LYS A 25 -23.20 52.18 3.07
CA LYS A 25 -22.69 52.73 1.81
C LYS A 25 -21.79 51.78 1.01
N LEU A 26 -21.10 50.83 1.64
CA LEU A 26 -20.17 49.94 0.95
C LEU A 26 -20.89 48.70 0.38
N ARG A 27 -20.67 48.40 -0.90
CA ARG A 27 -21.27 47.23 -1.58
C ARG A 27 -20.25 46.14 -1.90
N MET A 28 -19.16 46.50 -2.56
CA MET A 28 -18.12 45.54 -2.98
C MET A 28 -16.73 46.12 -2.79
N PHE A 29 -15.75 45.26 -2.51
CA PHE A 29 -14.35 45.64 -2.54
C PHE A 29 -13.44 44.48 -2.93
N LYS A 30 -12.33 44.83 -3.60
CA LYS A 30 -11.28 43.91 -4.06
C LYS A 30 -10.09 43.97 -3.10
N VAL A 31 -9.62 42.81 -2.68
CA VAL A 31 -8.38 42.64 -1.89
C VAL A 31 -7.36 41.88 -2.72
N CYS A 32 -6.17 42.44 -2.80
CA CYS A 32 -5.02 41.86 -3.50
C CYS A 32 -3.86 41.66 -2.52
N ILE A 33 -2.93 40.78 -2.89
CA ILE A 33 -1.67 40.61 -2.18
C ILE A 33 -0.62 41.44 -2.92
N ASP A 34 -0.09 42.46 -2.25
CA ASP A 34 1.00 43.29 -2.76
C ASP A 34 2.10 43.36 -1.70
N ASN A 35 3.36 43.18 -2.11
CA ASN A 35 4.53 43.10 -1.22
C ASN A 35 4.34 42.19 0.03
N GLU A 36 3.76 41.00 -0.16
CA GLU A 36 3.48 40.03 0.91
C GLU A 36 2.52 40.52 2.01
N GLU A 37 1.68 41.52 1.71
CA GLU A 37 0.60 41.99 2.58
C GLU A 37 -0.75 42.00 1.85
N LEU A 38 -1.86 41.78 2.58
CA LEU A 38 -3.20 41.98 2.02
C LEU A 38 -3.53 43.47 1.99
N THR A 39 -3.84 43.99 0.80
CA THR A 39 -4.09 45.40 0.54
C THR A 39 -5.45 45.62 -0.15
N LEU A 40 -6.09 46.75 0.11
CA LEU A 40 -7.32 47.16 -0.56
C LEU A 40 -6.98 47.69 -1.96
N ALA A 41 -7.49 47.05 -3.00
CA ALA A 41 -7.28 47.49 -4.38
C ALA A 41 -8.35 48.50 -4.83
N GLN A 42 -9.64 48.12 -4.74
CA GLN A 42 -10.76 48.94 -5.21
C GLN A 42 -12.00 48.71 -4.34
N HIS A 43 -12.91 49.69 -4.29
CA HIS A 43 -14.20 49.55 -3.60
C HIS A 43 -15.32 50.29 -4.35
N ILE A 44 -16.56 49.84 -4.14
CA ILE A 44 -17.76 50.33 -4.83
C ILE A 44 -18.87 50.58 -3.81
N GLU A 45 -19.56 51.69 -3.99
CA GLU A 45 -20.71 52.09 -3.16
C GLU A 45 -22.02 51.46 -3.64
N ALA A 46 -22.93 51.18 -2.70
CA ALA A 46 -24.25 50.60 -2.98
C ALA A 46 -25.15 51.59 -3.72
N LYS A 47 -25.72 51.16 -4.87
CA LYS A 47 -26.66 51.97 -5.66
C LYS A 47 -27.99 51.25 -5.94
N GLY A 48 -27.97 49.91 -6.02
CA GLY A 48 -29.15 49.08 -6.26
C GLY A 48 -29.24 47.89 -5.32
N THR A 49 -29.91 46.83 -5.79
CA THR A 49 -29.92 45.52 -5.11
C THR A 49 -28.52 44.90 -5.18
N TRP A 50 -28.21 44.00 -4.24
CA TRP A 50 -26.90 43.35 -4.25
C TRP A 50 -26.63 42.58 -5.56
N GLU A 51 -27.66 42.02 -6.19
CA GLU A 51 -27.54 41.25 -7.44
C GLU A 51 -27.22 42.16 -8.63
N ASP A 52 -27.97 43.25 -8.78
CA ASP A 52 -27.75 44.22 -9.86
C ASP A 52 -26.37 44.88 -9.73
N ASP A 53 -25.97 45.21 -8.50
CA ASP A 53 -24.66 45.79 -8.23
C ASP A 53 -23.54 44.76 -8.49
N PHE A 54 -23.75 43.48 -8.13
CA PHE A 54 -22.77 42.40 -8.36
C PHE A 54 -22.53 42.17 -9.85
N ASP A 55 -23.57 41.89 -10.63
CA ASP A 55 -23.44 41.58 -12.07
C ASP A 55 -22.85 42.74 -12.87
N LYS A 56 -23.21 43.97 -12.51
CA LYS A 56 -22.73 45.18 -13.19
C LYS A 56 -21.25 45.48 -12.92
N HIS A 57 -20.76 45.13 -11.73
CA HIS A 57 -19.48 45.59 -11.24
C HIS A 57 -18.41 44.49 -11.06
N VAL A 58 -18.80 43.22 -10.91
CA VAL A 58 -17.87 42.09 -10.75
C VAL A 58 -16.86 42.02 -11.89
N ARG A 59 -17.31 42.19 -13.14
CA ARG A 59 -16.46 42.17 -14.35
C ARG A 59 -15.47 43.33 -14.41
N LYS A 60 -15.71 44.43 -13.70
CA LYS A 60 -14.81 45.59 -13.67
C LYS A 60 -13.73 45.47 -12.60
N LEU A 61 -14.00 44.71 -11.55
CA LEU A 61 -13.08 44.52 -10.43
C LEU A 61 -12.10 43.37 -10.70
N ILE A 62 -12.47 42.42 -11.54
CA ILE A 62 -11.67 41.23 -11.83
C ILE A 62 -10.69 41.48 -12.97
N GLU A 63 -9.45 41.07 -12.75
CA GLU A 63 -8.42 40.98 -13.78
C GLU A 63 -8.32 39.52 -14.23
N LEU A 64 -8.33 39.28 -15.55
CA LEU A 64 -8.42 37.93 -16.12
C LEU A 64 -7.16 37.10 -15.93
N ASP A 65 -6.01 37.76 -15.70
CA ASP A 65 -4.68 37.18 -15.62
C ASP A 65 -4.14 37.10 -14.18
N GLN A 66 -4.87 37.62 -13.18
CA GLN A 66 -4.40 37.68 -11.79
C GLN A 66 -5.44 37.20 -10.77
N PRO A 67 -5.06 36.34 -9.79
CA PRO A 67 -5.94 35.96 -8.71
C PRO A 67 -6.24 37.14 -7.79
N SER A 68 -7.45 37.20 -7.23
CA SER A 68 -7.84 38.22 -6.26
C SER A 68 -8.97 37.75 -5.35
N TYR A 69 -9.14 38.42 -4.22
CA TYR A 69 -10.33 38.24 -3.40
C TYR A 69 -11.31 39.37 -3.65
N LEU A 70 -12.57 39.02 -3.77
CA LEU A 70 -13.66 39.97 -3.90
C LEU A 70 -14.66 39.72 -2.78
N MET A 71 -15.02 40.79 -2.08
CA MET A 71 -16.02 40.76 -1.03
C MET A 71 -17.24 41.53 -1.49
N CYS A 72 -18.42 40.91 -1.40
CA CYS A 72 -19.69 41.54 -1.77
C CYS A 72 -20.66 41.47 -0.59
N ARG A 73 -21.32 42.59 -0.29
CA ARG A 73 -22.29 42.68 0.79
C ARG A 73 -23.69 42.34 0.30
N PHE A 74 -24.35 41.40 0.96
CA PHE A 74 -25.78 41.14 0.77
C PHE A 74 -26.62 42.29 1.34
N ASP A 75 -27.92 42.28 0.99
CA ASP A 75 -28.89 43.20 1.60
C ASP A 75 -29.42 42.67 2.95
N SER A 76 -29.12 41.41 3.30
CA SER A 76 -29.45 40.78 4.58
C SER A 76 -28.48 41.15 5.71
N LYS A 77 -28.94 40.97 6.95
CA LYS A 77 -28.20 41.28 8.18
C LYS A 77 -28.30 40.12 9.19
N ASN A 78 -27.19 39.82 9.83
CA ASN A 78 -27.06 38.95 10.99
C ASN A 78 -26.89 39.80 12.28
N SER A 79 -26.99 39.15 13.44
CA SER A 79 -26.64 39.64 14.79
C SER A 79 -25.30 40.38 14.88
N THR A 80 -24.35 40.13 13.98
CA THR A 80 -22.99 40.71 13.96
C THR A 80 -22.78 41.79 12.89
N GLY A 81 -23.77 42.08 12.03
CA GLY A 81 -23.66 43.07 10.95
C GLY A 81 -24.38 42.68 9.65
N TYR A 82 -23.93 43.22 8.53
CA TYR A 82 -24.37 42.79 7.21
C TYR A 82 -23.75 41.43 6.84
N ASP A 83 -24.45 40.63 6.05
CA ASP A 83 -23.91 39.37 5.53
C ASP A 83 -23.02 39.62 4.30
N TRP A 84 -21.94 38.86 4.19
CA TRP A 84 -20.96 38.99 3.11
C TRP A 84 -20.74 37.70 2.34
N LEU A 85 -20.52 37.85 1.03
CA LEU A 85 -20.04 36.83 0.10
C LEU A 85 -18.54 37.01 -0.12
N LEU A 86 -17.77 35.94 0.07
CA LEU A 86 -16.35 35.89 -0.28
C LEU A 86 -16.17 35.13 -1.60
N VAL A 87 -15.71 35.84 -2.62
CA VAL A 87 -15.32 35.26 -3.90
C VAL A 87 -13.79 35.17 -3.97
N SER A 88 -13.27 33.95 -4.11
CA SER A 88 -11.87 33.67 -4.39
C SER A 88 -11.69 33.46 -5.90
N TRP A 89 -11.31 34.52 -6.61
CA TRP A 89 -11.03 34.49 -8.05
C TRP A 89 -9.62 33.96 -8.30
N SER A 90 -9.51 32.89 -9.07
CA SER A 90 -8.23 32.28 -9.44
C SER A 90 -8.31 31.75 -10.87
N PRO A 91 -8.04 32.59 -11.89
CA PRO A 91 -8.23 32.22 -13.29
C PRO A 91 -7.23 31.14 -13.71
N ASP A 92 -7.62 30.24 -14.62
CA ASP A 92 -6.79 29.11 -15.02
C ASP A 92 -5.45 29.51 -15.67
N ASP A 93 -5.35 30.71 -16.22
CA ASP A 93 -4.12 31.25 -16.81
C ASP A 93 -3.18 31.95 -15.81
N ALA A 94 -3.61 32.17 -14.55
CA ALA A 94 -2.76 32.84 -13.57
C ALA A 94 -1.53 31.99 -13.15
N PRO A 95 -0.37 32.60 -12.86
CA PRO A 95 0.84 31.90 -12.42
C PRO A 95 0.58 31.01 -11.20
N VAL A 96 1.10 29.78 -11.21
CA VAL A 96 0.88 28.78 -10.13
C VAL A 96 1.29 29.33 -8.76
N ARG A 97 2.41 30.08 -8.72
CA ARG A 97 2.89 30.74 -7.49
C ARG A 97 1.84 31.68 -6.89
N GLN A 98 1.15 32.48 -7.72
CA GLN A 98 0.11 33.39 -7.24
C GLN A 98 -1.13 32.61 -6.79
N LYS A 99 -1.58 31.60 -7.54
CA LYS A 99 -2.71 30.75 -7.14
C LYS A 99 -2.47 30.09 -5.78
N MET A 100 -1.27 29.55 -5.56
CA MET A 100 -0.88 28.97 -4.27
C MET A 100 -0.83 30.01 -3.15
N LEU A 101 -0.41 31.24 -3.45
CA LEU A 101 -0.39 32.35 -2.50
C LEU A 101 -1.80 32.77 -2.06
N TYR A 102 -2.73 32.87 -3.01
CA TYR A 102 -4.14 33.17 -2.74
C TYR A 102 -4.92 31.96 -2.18
N ALA A 103 -4.50 30.73 -2.43
CA ALA A 103 -5.11 29.57 -1.76
C ALA A 103 -4.73 29.52 -0.26
N SER A 104 -3.47 29.85 0.05
CA SER A 104 -2.92 29.75 1.41
C SER A 104 -3.24 30.94 2.32
N THR A 105 -3.52 32.13 1.76
CA THR A 105 -3.85 33.35 2.52
C THR A 105 -5.34 33.53 2.83
N LYS A 106 -6.22 32.70 2.25
CA LYS A 106 -7.68 32.83 2.39
C LYS A 106 -8.11 32.74 3.85
N ALA A 107 -7.53 31.82 4.61
CA ALA A 107 -7.80 31.66 6.04
C ALA A 107 -7.42 32.92 6.84
N THR A 108 -6.29 33.56 6.50
CA THR A 108 -5.85 34.80 7.15
C THR A 108 -6.78 35.97 6.83
N LEU A 109 -7.22 36.11 5.58
CA LEU A 109 -8.20 37.13 5.19
C LEU A 109 -9.51 36.96 5.99
N LYS A 110 -10.02 35.72 6.11
CA LYS A 110 -11.22 35.42 6.90
C LYS A 110 -11.04 35.76 8.38
N GLN A 111 -9.87 35.46 8.94
CA GLN A 111 -9.56 35.76 10.34
C GLN A 111 -9.49 37.27 10.60
N GLU A 112 -8.85 38.04 9.71
CA GLU A 112 -8.70 39.49 9.82
C GLU A 112 -10.00 40.26 9.50
N PHE A 113 -10.88 39.71 8.66
CA PHE A 113 -12.19 40.30 8.34
C PHE A 113 -13.26 39.97 9.40
N GLY A 114 -13.27 38.74 9.92
CA GLY A 114 -14.29 38.23 10.84
C GLY A 114 -15.16 37.15 10.19
N SER A 115 -14.82 35.88 10.45
CA SER A 115 -15.47 34.72 9.82
C SER A 115 -16.99 34.65 10.03
N GLY A 116 -17.50 35.19 11.15
CA GLY A 116 -18.93 35.19 11.47
C GLY A 116 -19.80 36.15 10.65
N GLN A 117 -19.19 37.01 9.81
CA GLN A 117 -19.92 37.91 8.89
C GLN A 117 -19.95 37.36 7.44
N ILE A 118 -19.17 36.33 7.15
CA ILE A 118 -19.11 35.71 5.83
C ILE A 118 -20.14 34.58 5.81
N GLN A 119 -21.22 34.77 5.06
CA GLN A 119 -22.31 33.80 4.96
C GLN A 119 -22.01 32.75 3.88
N GLU A 120 -21.48 33.18 2.74
CA GLU A 120 -21.26 32.34 1.58
C GLU A 120 -19.83 32.49 1.04
N GLU A 121 -19.28 31.40 0.52
CA GLU A 121 -17.96 31.36 -0.10
C GLU A 121 -18.01 30.71 -1.46
N VAL A 122 -17.44 31.39 -2.45
CA VAL A 122 -17.38 30.89 -3.82
C VAL A 122 -15.96 30.96 -4.32
N HIS A 123 -15.53 29.87 -4.94
CA HIS A 123 -14.31 29.83 -5.72
C HIS A 123 -14.69 29.85 -7.19
N ALA A 124 -14.08 30.75 -7.96
CA ALA A 124 -14.36 30.85 -9.39
C ALA A 124 -13.05 30.89 -10.18
N THR A 125 -13.02 30.13 -11.27
CA THR A 125 -11.89 30.10 -12.22
C THR A 125 -12.29 30.67 -13.59
N THR A 126 -13.59 30.67 -13.91
CA THR A 126 -14.14 31.23 -15.16
C THR A 126 -15.15 32.34 -14.89
N LEU A 127 -15.28 33.30 -15.81
CA LEU A 127 -16.22 34.43 -15.63
C LEU A 127 -17.70 34.00 -15.65
N ASP A 128 -18.01 32.87 -16.27
CA ASP A 128 -19.39 32.36 -16.35
C ASP A 128 -19.90 31.85 -15.00
N GLU A 129 -19.00 31.49 -14.09
CA GLU A 129 -19.29 31.13 -12.69
C GLU A 129 -19.66 32.36 -11.84
N LEU A 130 -19.32 33.57 -12.31
CA LEU A 130 -19.50 34.83 -11.60
C LEU A 130 -20.67 35.65 -12.14
N ASN A 131 -21.87 35.12 -11.97
CA ASN A 131 -23.11 35.87 -12.17
C ASN A 131 -24.13 35.55 -11.05
N ALA A 132 -25.05 36.46 -10.78
CA ALA A 132 -26.03 36.33 -9.70
C ALA A 132 -26.92 35.08 -9.86
N ALA A 133 -27.21 34.66 -11.10
CA ALA A 133 -28.01 33.46 -11.37
C ALA A 133 -27.28 32.14 -11.01
N SER A 134 -25.97 32.06 -11.27
CA SER A 134 -25.10 30.96 -10.86
C SER A 134 -25.02 30.87 -9.33
N LEU A 135 -24.94 32.02 -8.65
CA LEU A 135 -24.92 32.09 -7.18
C LEU A 135 -26.26 31.67 -6.55
N ARG A 136 -27.41 31.98 -7.19
CA ARG A 136 -28.72 31.50 -6.73
C ARG A 136 -28.85 29.98 -6.81
N LYS A 137 -28.35 29.34 -7.86
CA LYS A 137 -28.35 27.87 -7.98
C LYS A 137 -27.58 27.18 -6.87
N ILE A 138 -26.49 27.79 -6.40
CA ILE A 138 -25.71 27.28 -5.26
C ILE A 138 -26.52 27.39 -3.96
N LYS A 139 -27.33 28.45 -3.80
CA LYS A 139 -28.19 28.69 -2.64
C LYS A 139 -29.48 27.85 -2.63
N GLU A 140 -29.98 27.49 -3.80
CA GLU A 140 -31.18 26.63 -3.98
C GLU A 140 -30.85 25.12 -4.01
N ALA A 141 -29.57 24.75 -3.81
CA ALA A 141 -29.22 23.36 -3.58
C ALA A 141 -29.96 22.85 -2.32
N PRO A 142 -30.75 21.77 -2.42
CA PRO A 142 -31.59 21.34 -1.31
C PRO A 142 -30.71 20.90 -0.13
N ALA A 143 -31.19 21.19 1.08
CA ALA A 143 -30.60 20.66 2.31
C ALA A 143 -30.49 19.12 2.24
N PRO A 144 -29.52 18.50 2.93
CA PRO A 144 -29.36 17.05 2.92
C PRO A 144 -30.67 16.34 3.23
N LEU A 145 -31.04 15.41 2.35
CA LEU A 145 -32.31 14.66 2.38
C LEU A 145 -32.43 13.86 3.68
N SER A 146 -33.67 13.70 4.15
CA SER A 146 -33.93 12.87 5.31
C SER A 146 -33.71 11.37 4.97
N PRO A 147 -33.38 10.50 5.95
CA PRO A 147 -33.10 9.08 5.70
C PRO A 147 -34.23 8.33 4.97
N GLN A 148 -35.49 8.78 5.14
CA GLN A 148 -36.65 8.19 4.50
C GLN A 148 -36.77 8.58 3.02
N GLU A 149 -36.26 9.74 2.62
CA GLU A 149 -36.24 10.20 1.23
C GLU A 149 -35.05 9.59 0.46
N GLU A 150 -33.93 9.32 1.14
CA GLU A 150 -32.80 8.54 0.58
C GLU A 150 -33.23 7.13 0.17
N GLU A 151 -34.05 6.47 0.99
CA GLU A 151 -34.51 5.11 0.74
C GLU A 151 -35.49 5.04 -0.46
N ALA A 152 -36.35 6.04 -0.61
CA ALA A 152 -37.25 6.17 -1.75
C ALA A 152 -36.49 6.49 -3.07
N LEU A 153 -35.44 7.29 -2.99
CA LEU A 153 -34.59 7.62 -4.13
C LEU A 153 -33.72 6.43 -4.55
N LEU A 154 -33.20 5.65 -3.59
CA LEU A 154 -32.46 4.40 -3.85
C LEU A 154 -33.30 3.40 -4.65
N SER A 155 -34.60 3.30 -4.37
CA SER A 155 -35.54 2.47 -5.13
C SER A 155 -35.75 2.97 -6.57
N GLN A 156 -35.75 4.29 -6.81
CA GLN A 156 -35.90 4.84 -8.16
C GLN A 156 -34.58 4.78 -8.97
N VAL A 157 -33.43 4.91 -8.29
CA VAL A 157 -32.10 4.78 -8.89
C VAL A 157 -31.80 3.33 -9.27
N THR A 158 -32.27 2.35 -8.50
CA THR A 158 -32.11 0.93 -8.86
C THR A 158 -32.88 0.54 -10.13
N ASP A 159 -34.04 1.15 -10.38
CA ASP A 159 -34.82 0.89 -11.60
C ASP A 159 -34.21 1.58 -12.83
N SER A 160 -33.56 2.74 -12.67
CA SER A 160 -32.90 3.46 -13.76
C SER A 160 -31.48 2.93 -14.09
N MET A 161 -30.82 2.23 -13.16
CA MET A 161 -29.53 1.57 -13.39
C MET A 161 -29.59 0.25 -14.17
N ARG A 162 -30.77 -0.25 -14.54
CA ARG A 162 -30.89 -1.45 -15.38
C ARG A 162 -30.52 -1.21 -16.86
N HIS A 163 -30.32 0.04 -17.28
CA HIS A 163 -29.99 0.38 -18.67
C HIS A 163 -28.97 1.51 -18.81
N VAL A 164 -27.73 1.37 -18.34
CA VAL A 164 -26.58 2.13 -18.90
C VAL A 164 -25.31 1.28 -18.87
N GLY A 165 -24.67 1.14 -20.03
CA GLY A 165 -23.44 0.39 -20.25
C GLY A 165 -22.20 1.05 -19.63
N ILE A 166 -21.23 0.19 -19.34
CA ILE A 166 -19.91 0.48 -18.80
C ILE A 166 -19.13 1.38 -19.78
N GLU A 167 -18.97 2.67 -19.48
CA GLU A 167 -17.86 3.52 -19.94
C GLU A 167 -17.90 4.91 -19.28
N SER A 168 -17.36 5.06 -18.07
CA SER A 168 -16.84 6.36 -17.59
C SER A 168 -15.98 6.17 -16.33
N ARG A 169 -14.65 6.13 -16.50
CA ARG A 169 -13.70 6.43 -15.41
C ARG A 169 -13.30 7.90 -15.54
N GLY A 170 -13.94 8.81 -14.79
CA GLY A 170 -13.46 10.17 -14.54
C GLY A 170 -12.89 10.24 -13.12
N ALA A 171 -11.58 10.51 -12.96
CA ALA A 171 -10.97 11.84 -12.87
C ALA A 171 -10.84 12.31 -11.41
N THR A 172 -9.86 11.75 -10.70
CA THR A 172 -9.39 12.22 -9.39
C THR A 172 -7.88 12.41 -9.47
N LEU A 173 -7.45 13.59 -9.92
CA LEU A 173 -6.19 14.32 -9.63
C LEU A 173 -6.04 15.49 -10.62
N ASN A 174 -5.90 16.72 -10.11
CA ASN A 174 -5.71 17.93 -10.91
C ASN A 174 -4.54 17.77 -11.90
N THR A 175 -4.87 17.81 -13.19
CA THR A 175 -3.93 17.66 -14.29
C THR A 175 -3.30 19.02 -14.60
N LEU A 176 -1.97 19.10 -14.68
CA LEU A 176 -1.27 20.36 -14.93
C LEU A 176 -1.18 20.57 -16.44
N ASN A 177 -1.79 21.63 -16.98
CA ASN A 177 -1.74 21.91 -18.41
C ASN A 177 -0.56 22.84 -18.72
N MET A 178 0.45 22.36 -19.45
CA MET A 178 1.58 23.18 -19.91
C MET A 178 1.49 23.40 -21.43
N PRO A 179 1.55 24.65 -21.91
CA PRO A 179 1.47 24.94 -23.34
C PRO A 179 2.69 24.40 -24.11
N LEU A 180 2.46 23.93 -25.34
CA LEU A 180 3.52 23.61 -26.31
C LEU A 180 4.09 24.90 -26.91
N SER A 181 5.40 24.99 -27.04
CA SER A 181 6.03 26.05 -27.82
C SER A 181 5.75 25.88 -29.32
N ASP A 182 5.94 26.97 -30.08
CA ASP A 182 5.70 26.94 -31.52
C ASP A 182 6.65 25.97 -32.24
N GLN A 183 7.90 25.83 -31.76
CA GLN A 183 8.85 24.82 -32.24
C GLN A 183 8.38 23.39 -31.96
N ALA A 184 7.75 23.15 -30.80
CA ALA A 184 7.20 21.84 -30.49
C ALA A 184 5.98 21.49 -31.37
N LYS A 185 5.13 22.47 -31.67
CA LYS A 185 4.02 22.31 -32.63
C LYS A 185 4.54 22.02 -34.03
N GLU A 186 5.57 22.74 -34.49
CA GLU A 186 6.21 22.51 -35.78
C GLU A 186 6.83 21.09 -35.87
N GLY A 187 7.51 20.64 -34.82
CA GLY A 187 8.07 19.28 -34.76
C GLY A 187 6.99 18.18 -34.83
N LEU A 188 5.87 18.38 -34.14
CA LEU A 188 4.72 17.47 -34.22
C LEU A 188 4.00 17.54 -35.58
N ALA A 189 3.94 18.71 -36.21
CA ALA A 189 3.42 18.87 -37.57
C ALA A 189 4.34 18.23 -38.64
N ALA A 190 5.66 18.27 -38.43
CA ALA A 190 6.64 17.54 -39.25
C ALA A 190 6.48 16.02 -39.09
N LEU A 191 6.10 15.55 -37.90
CA LEU A 191 5.72 14.15 -37.67
C LEU A 191 4.42 13.82 -38.40
N ALA A 192 3.39 14.67 -38.34
CA ALA A 192 2.11 14.49 -39.04
C ALA A 192 2.27 14.44 -40.57
N SER A 193 3.10 15.31 -41.14
CA SER A 193 3.39 15.41 -42.58
C SER A 193 4.45 14.41 -43.07
N GLU A 194 4.85 13.48 -42.22
CA GLU A 194 5.77 12.37 -42.50
C GLU A 194 7.22 12.73 -42.84
N GLN A 195 7.63 13.96 -42.57
CA GLN A 195 9.01 14.41 -42.76
C GLN A 195 9.96 13.78 -41.73
N VAL A 196 9.47 13.55 -40.52
CA VAL A 196 10.16 12.80 -39.45
C VAL A 196 9.31 11.64 -38.97
N ASN A 197 9.91 10.67 -38.26
CA ASN A 197 9.18 9.58 -37.61
C ASN A 197 9.35 9.56 -36.08
N TYR A 198 10.15 10.47 -35.52
CA TYR A 198 10.40 10.58 -34.09
C TYR A 198 10.53 12.03 -33.63
N VAL A 199 9.86 12.36 -32.53
CA VAL A 199 9.94 13.67 -31.85
C VAL A 199 10.16 13.44 -30.35
N ARG A 200 11.13 14.13 -29.76
CA ARG A 200 11.39 14.13 -28.32
C ARG A 200 11.10 15.51 -27.74
N LEU A 201 10.32 15.56 -26.67
CA LEU A 201 9.88 16.78 -26.01
C LEU A 201 10.42 16.84 -24.57
N ALA A 202 10.73 18.05 -24.13
CA ALA A 202 11.18 18.34 -22.77
C ALA A 202 10.32 19.46 -22.16
N ILE A 203 10.09 19.38 -20.84
CA ILE A 203 9.48 20.47 -20.08
C ILE A 203 10.57 21.48 -19.72
N ASP A 204 10.42 22.72 -20.17
CA ASP A 204 11.19 23.85 -19.66
C ASP A 204 10.53 24.33 -18.36
N ILE A 205 11.19 24.06 -17.23
CA ILE A 205 10.70 24.41 -15.89
C ILE A 205 10.73 25.93 -15.66
N LEU A 206 11.64 26.67 -16.31
CA LEU A 206 11.76 28.12 -16.13
C LEU A 206 10.70 28.88 -16.93
N GLN A 207 10.34 28.37 -18.10
CA GLN A 207 9.34 28.98 -19.00
C GLN A 207 7.95 28.32 -18.90
N GLU A 208 7.80 27.31 -18.04
CA GLU A 208 6.56 26.55 -17.81
C GLU A 208 5.87 26.06 -19.10
N ARG A 209 6.67 25.62 -20.09
CA ARG A 209 6.20 25.16 -21.40
C ARG A 209 6.88 23.87 -21.84
N ILE A 210 6.32 23.22 -22.85
CA ILE A 210 6.88 22.00 -23.46
C ILE A 210 7.57 22.38 -24.76
N ASP A 211 8.88 22.16 -24.81
CA ASP A 211 9.77 22.47 -25.93
C ASP A 211 10.19 21.20 -26.68
N VAL A 212 10.55 21.36 -27.97
CA VAL A 212 11.18 20.30 -28.75
C VAL A 212 12.64 20.17 -28.31
N ASP A 213 13.00 18.96 -27.90
CA ASP A 213 14.39 18.61 -27.58
C ASP A 213 15.10 18.13 -28.85
N MET A 214 14.43 17.26 -29.64
CA MET A 214 14.93 16.83 -30.96
C MET A 214 13.85 16.23 -31.85
N THR A 215 14.11 16.23 -33.16
CA THR A 215 13.34 15.51 -34.19
C THR A 215 14.28 14.69 -35.05
N SER A 216 13.94 13.45 -35.36
CA SER A 216 14.80 12.57 -36.18
C SER A 216 14.01 11.53 -36.97
N VAL A 217 14.69 10.87 -37.90
CA VAL A 217 14.21 9.66 -38.59
C VAL A 217 15.01 8.48 -38.08
N ILE A 218 14.38 7.63 -37.25
CA ILE A 218 15.03 6.51 -36.56
C ILE A 218 14.39 5.17 -36.92
N GLN A 219 15.14 4.08 -36.86
CA GLN A 219 14.57 2.73 -36.92
C GLN A 219 14.04 2.31 -35.54
N ALA A 220 13.03 1.44 -35.50
CA ALA A 220 12.46 0.97 -34.22
C ALA A 220 13.48 0.30 -33.29
N LYS A 221 14.53 -0.31 -33.86
CA LYS A 221 15.64 -0.92 -33.09
C LYS A 221 16.52 0.12 -32.39
N GLU A 222 16.57 1.34 -32.89
CA GLU A 222 17.39 2.44 -32.38
C GLU A 222 16.64 3.25 -31.31
N LEU A 223 15.31 3.09 -31.19
CA LEU A 223 14.48 3.86 -30.26
C LEU A 223 15.01 3.86 -28.81
N GLY A 224 15.59 2.74 -28.36
CA GLY A 224 16.20 2.62 -27.03
C GLY A 224 17.39 3.56 -26.81
N THR A 225 18.21 3.84 -27.84
CA THR A 225 19.38 4.73 -27.70
C THR A 225 19.00 6.21 -27.61
N TYR A 226 17.78 6.58 -28.00
CA TYR A 226 17.28 7.96 -27.96
C TYR A 226 16.48 8.28 -26.68
N VAL A 227 16.29 7.30 -25.80
CA VAL A 227 15.67 7.49 -24.48
C VAL A 227 16.79 7.73 -23.45
N PRO A 228 16.93 8.94 -22.89
CA PRO A 228 17.96 9.22 -21.91
C PRO A 228 17.70 8.49 -20.59
N GLU A 229 18.75 8.02 -19.93
CA GLU A 229 18.67 7.27 -18.67
C GLU A 229 18.65 8.17 -17.43
N ASP A 230 19.03 9.45 -17.57
CA ASP A 230 19.28 10.40 -16.48
C ASP A 230 18.28 11.55 -16.40
N THR A 231 17.60 11.87 -17.50
CA THR A 231 16.64 12.98 -17.61
C THR A 231 15.27 12.53 -18.09
N ALA A 232 14.20 13.16 -17.59
CA ALA A 232 12.83 12.83 -18.00
C ALA A 232 12.52 13.42 -19.38
N ARG A 233 11.88 12.65 -20.27
CA ARG A 233 11.47 13.11 -21.61
C ARG A 233 10.13 12.50 -22.04
N TYR A 234 9.42 13.21 -22.91
CA TYR A 234 8.34 12.62 -23.70
C TYR A 234 8.84 12.28 -25.09
N HIS A 235 8.37 11.19 -25.65
CA HIS A 235 8.74 10.76 -26.99
C HIS A 235 7.49 10.37 -27.78
N VAL A 236 7.43 10.82 -29.03
CA VAL A 236 6.38 10.47 -29.97
C VAL A 236 7.03 9.80 -31.17
N PHE A 237 6.71 8.53 -31.40
CA PHE A 237 7.32 7.70 -32.44
C PHE A 237 6.26 7.10 -33.35
N ARG A 238 6.40 7.28 -34.67
CA ARG A 238 5.55 6.63 -35.67
C ARG A 238 6.24 5.38 -36.21
N TYR A 239 5.63 4.23 -35.95
CA TYR A 239 6.08 2.95 -36.48
C TYR A 239 5.25 2.55 -37.70
N LEU A 240 5.95 2.13 -38.75
CA LEU A 240 5.37 1.56 -39.97
C LEU A 240 5.48 0.03 -39.88
N TYR A 241 4.37 -0.68 -40.02
CA TYR A 241 4.37 -2.14 -40.00
C TYR A 241 3.43 -2.71 -41.06
N LYS A 242 3.75 -3.91 -41.55
CA LYS A 242 2.91 -4.63 -42.51
C LYS A 242 1.98 -5.59 -41.78
N HIS A 243 0.69 -5.49 -42.05
CA HIS A 243 -0.33 -6.44 -41.61
C HIS A 243 -1.18 -6.84 -42.82
N ASP A 244 -1.25 -8.13 -43.11
CA ASP A 244 -1.94 -8.67 -44.29
C ASP A 244 -1.49 -8.05 -45.64
N GLY A 245 -0.20 -7.73 -45.77
CA GLY A 245 0.35 -7.13 -46.98
C GLY A 245 0.00 -5.65 -47.20
N GLN A 246 -0.75 -5.02 -46.28
CA GLN A 246 -1.01 -3.58 -46.28
C GLN A 246 -0.11 -2.87 -45.27
N ASP A 247 0.42 -1.71 -45.65
CA ASP A 247 1.20 -0.85 -44.77
C ASP A 247 0.27 -0.13 -43.78
N LYS A 248 0.39 -0.45 -42.48
CA LYS A 248 -0.31 0.22 -41.39
C LYS A 248 0.66 1.08 -40.58
N LYS A 249 0.12 2.13 -39.96
CA LYS A 249 0.86 3.12 -39.15
C LYS A 249 0.36 3.04 -37.71
N ALA A 250 1.27 3.00 -36.75
CA ALA A 250 0.97 3.11 -35.33
C ALA A 250 1.78 4.24 -34.71
N VAL A 251 1.13 5.08 -33.89
CA VAL A 251 1.81 6.16 -33.16
C VAL A 251 1.96 5.75 -31.70
N PHE A 252 3.21 5.74 -31.23
CA PHE A 252 3.58 5.45 -29.86
C PHE A 252 3.91 6.74 -29.12
N PHE A 253 3.26 6.93 -27.97
CA PHE A 253 3.65 7.95 -27.00
C PHE A 253 4.39 7.26 -25.85
N ILE A 254 5.65 7.61 -25.66
CA ILE A 254 6.53 7.04 -24.65
C ILE A 254 6.89 8.13 -23.66
N TYR A 255 6.83 7.76 -22.39
CA TYR A 255 7.15 8.62 -21.29
C TYR A 255 8.32 8.01 -20.53
N SER A 256 9.49 8.65 -20.58
CA SER A 256 10.69 8.19 -19.87
C SER A 256 10.87 8.96 -18.56
N MET A 257 11.08 8.23 -17.48
CA MET A 257 11.29 8.79 -16.15
C MET A 257 12.44 8.06 -15.45
N PRO A 258 13.63 8.68 -15.39
CA PRO A 258 14.74 8.21 -14.56
C PRO A 258 14.30 8.19 -13.10
N GLY A 259 14.56 7.10 -12.37
CA GLY A 259 14.13 6.94 -10.97
C GLY A 259 14.70 8.00 -10.02
N TYR A 260 15.72 7.63 -9.23
CA TYR A 260 16.28 8.50 -8.18
C TYR A 260 17.26 9.58 -8.69
N SER A 261 17.60 9.60 -9.98
CA SER A 261 18.46 10.62 -10.60
C SER A 261 17.72 11.94 -10.89
N CYS A 262 16.39 11.90 -11.03
CA CYS A 262 15.57 13.05 -11.35
C CYS A 262 14.94 13.66 -10.07
N PRO A 263 15.00 14.99 -9.84
CA PRO A 263 14.38 15.64 -8.67
C PRO A 263 12.88 15.37 -8.56
N ILE A 264 12.35 15.21 -7.33
CA ILE A 264 10.91 14.95 -7.07
C ILE A 264 10.01 15.94 -7.82
N LYS A 265 10.38 17.23 -7.83
CA LYS A 265 9.66 18.30 -8.52
C LYS A 265 9.50 18.02 -10.02
N GLU A 266 10.57 17.63 -10.69
CA GLU A 266 10.56 17.32 -12.12
C GLU A 266 9.74 16.05 -12.40
N ARG A 267 9.85 15.02 -11.55
CA ARG A 267 9.03 13.80 -11.66
C ARG A 267 7.52 14.09 -11.54
N MET A 268 7.14 15.01 -10.64
CA MET A 268 5.76 15.43 -10.47
C MET A 268 5.24 16.22 -11.67
N LEU A 269 6.04 17.14 -12.22
CA LEU A 269 5.66 17.97 -13.39
C LEU A 269 5.40 17.11 -14.63
N TYR A 270 6.32 16.20 -14.92
CA TYR A 270 6.22 15.29 -16.05
C TYR A 270 5.08 14.27 -15.91
N SER A 271 4.77 13.82 -14.68
CA SER A 271 3.61 12.95 -14.46
C SER A 271 2.28 13.70 -14.62
N SER A 272 2.22 14.95 -14.17
CA SER A 272 0.99 15.76 -14.14
C SER A 272 0.63 16.35 -15.49
N SER A 273 1.62 16.60 -16.36
CA SER A 273 1.42 17.21 -17.70
C SER A 273 1.18 16.19 -18.81
N LYS A 274 1.21 14.89 -18.49
CA LYS A 274 1.12 13.80 -19.46
C LYS A 274 -0.22 13.74 -20.19
N ALA A 275 -1.35 13.78 -19.47
CA ALA A 275 -2.66 13.58 -20.09
C ALA A 275 -3.06 14.73 -21.03
N PRO A 276 -2.90 16.03 -20.64
CA PRO A 276 -3.19 17.16 -21.52
C PRO A 276 -2.28 17.19 -22.76
N LEU A 277 -1.00 16.80 -22.59
CA LEU A 277 -0.07 16.68 -23.71
C LEU A 277 -0.53 15.61 -24.72
N ILE A 278 -0.99 14.45 -24.25
CA ILE A 278 -1.48 13.39 -25.14
C ILE A 278 -2.69 13.89 -25.95
N GLU A 279 -3.66 14.56 -25.31
CA GLU A 279 -4.83 15.12 -26.00
C GLU A 279 -4.41 16.13 -27.07
N THR A 280 -3.43 16.98 -26.76
CA THR A 280 -2.91 17.98 -27.70
C THR A 280 -2.16 17.32 -28.86
N VAL A 281 -1.36 16.28 -28.59
CA VAL A 281 -0.65 15.50 -29.62
C VAL A 281 -1.64 14.77 -30.52
N GLU A 282 -2.69 14.16 -29.97
CA GLU A 282 -3.75 13.49 -30.75
C GLU A 282 -4.50 14.50 -31.63
N SER A 283 -4.79 15.71 -31.11
CA SER A 283 -5.40 16.79 -31.88
C SER A 283 -4.53 17.29 -33.04
N ILE A 284 -3.20 17.37 -32.85
CA ILE A 284 -2.27 17.84 -33.88
C ILE A 284 -2.00 16.77 -34.94
N LEU A 285 -1.86 15.50 -34.52
CA LEU A 285 -1.56 14.38 -35.43
C LEU A 285 -2.79 13.87 -36.18
N GLY A 286 -4.01 14.15 -35.70
CA GLY A 286 -5.26 13.64 -36.27
C GLY A 286 -5.42 12.11 -36.17
N VAL A 287 -4.61 11.46 -35.34
CA VAL A 287 -4.58 9.99 -35.11
C VAL A 287 -4.56 9.73 -33.61
N LYS A 288 -5.35 8.75 -33.14
CA LYS A 288 -5.34 8.32 -31.73
C LYS A 288 -4.02 7.61 -31.39
N VAL A 289 -3.48 7.83 -30.20
CA VAL A 289 -2.28 7.12 -29.74
C VAL A 289 -2.63 5.66 -29.43
N ASP A 290 -2.17 4.72 -30.26
CA ASP A 290 -2.59 3.30 -30.24
C ASP A 290 -2.16 2.52 -28.99
N LYS A 291 -1.01 2.88 -28.39
CA LYS A 291 -0.52 2.27 -27.14
C LYS A 291 0.11 3.31 -26.24
N LYS A 292 -0.43 3.44 -25.02
CA LYS A 292 0.17 4.20 -23.92
C LYS A 292 1.08 3.27 -23.13
N LEU A 293 2.36 3.20 -23.49
CA LEU A 293 3.36 2.53 -22.66
C LEU A 293 3.60 3.40 -21.41
N LYS A 294 3.21 2.91 -20.25
CA LYS A 294 3.50 3.50 -18.95
C LYS A 294 4.17 2.40 -18.16
N ASP A 295 5.46 2.53 -17.92
CA ASP A 295 6.17 2.08 -16.73
C ASP A 295 7.67 2.21 -16.92
N ASN A 296 8.37 2.32 -15.78
CA ASN A 296 9.82 2.34 -15.62
C ASN A 296 10.52 1.52 -16.69
N TRP A 297 10.98 2.21 -17.72
CA TRP A 297 11.83 1.65 -18.76
C TRP A 297 13.29 2.00 -18.43
N PRO A 298 14.22 1.02 -18.41
CA PRO A 298 14.05 -0.35 -18.88
C PRO A 298 13.96 -1.38 -17.74
N LEU A 299 12.87 -2.14 -17.73
CA LEU A 299 12.90 -3.57 -17.46
C LEU A 299 12.44 -4.26 -18.77
N TYR A 300 13.35 -5.02 -19.37
CA TYR A 300 13.16 -5.89 -20.56
C TYR A 300 12.95 -5.23 -21.91
N LEU A 301 14.02 -4.70 -22.52
CA LEU A 301 14.51 -5.14 -23.83
C LEU A 301 16.00 -4.84 -23.82
N ASP A 302 16.80 -5.90 -23.70
CA ASP A 302 18.13 -5.87 -24.27
C ASP A 302 18.17 -7.03 -25.26
N ASN A 303 17.99 -6.66 -26.53
CA ASN A 303 18.07 -7.54 -27.68
C ASN A 303 19.36 -7.26 -28.47
N SER A 304 20.45 -6.90 -27.79
CA SER A 304 21.79 -7.14 -28.32
C SER A 304 22.17 -8.61 -28.06
N ALA A 305 21.58 -9.50 -28.86
CA ALA A 305 22.25 -10.76 -29.15
C ALA A 305 23.49 -10.44 -30.00
N THR A 306 24.59 -10.13 -29.34
CA THR A 306 25.92 -10.29 -29.92
C THR A 306 26.61 -11.43 -29.19
N CYS A 307 26.68 -12.56 -29.88
CA CYS A 307 27.44 -13.74 -29.51
C CYS A 307 28.93 -13.40 -29.43
N THR A 308 29.40 -12.86 -28.32
CA THR A 308 30.82 -12.85 -27.91
C THR A 308 30.86 -12.63 -26.40
N GLY A 309 31.12 -13.70 -25.65
CA GLY A 309 30.78 -13.78 -24.23
C GLY A 309 31.63 -12.98 -23.25
N GLU A 310 31.05 -12.81 -22.06
CA GLU A 310 31.69 -12.90 -20.75
C GLU A 310 30.67 -13.49 -19.76
N ALA A 311 31.13 -14.30 -18.80
CA ALA A 311 30.28 -15.01 -17.82
C ALA A 311 29.47 -14.08 -16.87
N ARG A 312 29.59 -12.75 -17.00
CA ARG A 312 28.94 -11.74 -16.15
C ARG A 312 27.54 -11.31 -16.63
N GLU A 313 27.16 -11.68 -17.85
CA GLU A 313 25.81 -11.46 -18.40
C GLU A 313 25.02 -12.76 -18.61
N GLY A 314 25.48 -13.86 -18.00
CA GLY A 314 24.93 -15.19 -18.19
C GLY A 314 23.45 -15.33 -17.78
N LYS A 315 22.71 -16.14 -18.53
CA LYS A 315 21.42 -16.71 -18.13
C LYS A 315 21.68 -18.02 -17.39
N ALA A 316 20.93 -18.27 -16.32
CA ALA A 316 20.94 -19.56 -15.64
C ALA A 316 19.58 -20.24 -15.74
N LEU A 317 19.59 -21.57 -15.77
CA LEU A 317 18.39 -22.42 -15.72
C LEU A 317 18.41 -23.28 -14.45
N LEU A 318 17.30 -23.32 -13.71
CA LEU A 318 17.13 -24.15 -12.53
C LEU A 318 16.20 -25.31 -12.86
N LEU A 319 16.67 -26.53 -12.58
CA LEU A 319 16.00 -27.79 -12.85
C LEU A 319 15.99 -28.69 -11.61
N GLY A 320 15.02 -29.59 -11.51
CA GLY A 320 14.80 -30.47 -10.38
C GLY A 320 15.13 -31.93 -10.66
N VAL A 321 15.65 -32.61 -9.64
CA VAL A 321 15.83 -34.06 -9.63
C VAL A 321 15.29 -34.64 -8.31
N TYR A 322 14.61 -35.78 -8.39
CA TYR A 322 14.10 -36.48 -7.22
C TYR A 322 15.11 -37.51 -6.71
N SER A 323 15.11 -37.72 -5.40
CA SER A 323 15.76 -38.84 -4.74
C SER A 323 14.83 -40.06 -4.76
N THR A 324 15.36 -41.24 -5.00
CA THR A 324 14.58 -42.48 -5.11
C THR A 324 13.99 -42.91 -3.76
N CYS A 325 12.70 -43.28 -3.74
CA CYS A 325 11.99 -43.74 -2.54
C CYS A 325 12.34 -45.19 -2.16
N THR A 326 12.72 -45.97 -3.17
CA THR A 326 13.16 -47.37 -3.09
C THR A 326 14.14 -47.62 -4.25
N PRO A 327 15.30 -48.24 -4.01
CA PRO A 327 16.26 -48.53 -5.06
C PRO A 327 15.75 -49.71 -5.90
N MET A 328 15.02 -49.44 -6.99
CA MET A 328 14.84 -50.47 -8.04
C MET A 328 15.99 -50.48 -9.04
N ASP A 329 16.75 -49.38 -9.16
CA ASP A 329 18.06 -49.33 -9.79
C ASP A 329 18.85 -48.10 -9.26
N PRO A 330 20.07 -48.24 -8.69
CA PRO A 330 20.89 -47.11 -8.25
C PRO A 330 21.32 -46.18 -9.40
N SER A 331 21.15 -46.59 -10.65
CA SER A 331 21.59 -45.87 -11.85
C SER A 331 20.50 -45.01 -12.52
N GLU A 332 19.24 -45.13 -12.09
CA GLU A 332 18.11 -44.40 -12.68
C GLU A 332 17.97 -42.99 -12.09
N ILE A 333 17.99 -41.98 -12.96
CA ILE A 333 17.80 -40.57 -12.58
C ILE A 333 16.34 -40.20 -12.81
N ILE A 334 15.65 -39.78 -11.75
CA ILE A 334 14.26 -39.34 -11.83
C ILE A 334 14.24 -37.81 -11.91
N PHE A 335 14.10 -37.30 -13.13
CA PHE A 335 13.92 -35.88 -13.40
C PHE A 335 12.48 -35.42 -13.18
N THR A 336 12.28 -34.13 -12.93
CA THR A 336 11.00 -33.47 -13.19
C THR A 336 10.65 -33.54 -14.68
N ARG A 337 9.38 -33.28 -15.02
CA ARG A 337 8.92 -33.30 -16.42
C ARG A 337 9.74 -32.36 -17.30
N THR A 338 9.97 -31.15 -16.82
CA THR A 338 10.72 -30.12 -17.56
C THR A 338 12.20 -30.44 -17.63
N ALA A 339 12.82 -30.95 -16.54
CA ALA A 339 14.22 -31.37 -16.58
C ALA A 339 14.44 -32.56 -17.54
N LEU A 340 13.49 -33.49 -17.63
CA LEU A 340 13.54 -34.59 -18.59
C LEU A 340 13.44 -34.09 -20.04
N ASN A 341 12.56 -33.13 -20.30
CA ASN A 341 12.44 -32.50 -21.63
C ASN A 341 13.73 -31.75 -21.99
N TYR A 342 14.31 -31.04 -21.03
CA TYR A 342 15.57 -30.34 -21.21
C TYR A 342 16.74 -31.31 -21.46
N ASP A 343 16.81 -32.43 -20.73
CA ASP A 343 17.85 -33.44 -20.94
C ASP A 343 17.78 -34.01 -22.37
N LYS A 344 16.57 -34.35 -22.84
CA LYS A 344 16.34 -34.77 -24.23
C LYS A 344 16.75 -33.68 -25.24
N PHE A 345 16.40 -32.42 -24.98
CA PHE A 345 16.79 -31.29 -25.82
C PHE A 345 18.32 -31.11 -25.88
N SER A 346 19.01 -31.31 -24.75
CA SER A 346 20.46 -31.21 -24.63
C SER A 346 21.22 -32.44 -25.16
N CYS A 347 20.52 -33.39 -25.81
CA CYS A 347 21.08 -34.67 -26.27
C CYS A 347 21.67 -35.51 -25.12
N LEU A 348 20.96 -35.61 -24.00
CA LEU A 348 21.32 -36.41 -22.80
C LEU A 348 22.57 -35.92 -22.04
N LYS A 349 23.14 -34.77 -22.41
CA LYS A 349 24.33 -34.21 -21.75
C LYS A 349 24.12 -33.89 -20.28
N LEU A 350 22.88 -33.53 -19.88
CA LEU A 350 22.58 -33.26 -18.47
C LEU A 350 22.70 -34.55 -17.65
N SER A 351 22.08 -35.65 -18.10
CA SER A 351 22.18 -36.94 -17.42
C SER A 351 23.62 -37.48 -17.38
N GLU A 352 24.39 -37.35 -18.47
CA GLU A 352 25.80 -37.71 -18.53
C GLU A 352 26.63 -36.90 -17.54
N SER A 353 26.42 -35.58 -17.49
CA SER A 353 27.11 -34.68 -16.54
C SER A 353 26.81 -35.03 -15.09
N LEU A 354 25.55 -35.35 -14.77
CA LEU A 354 25.15 -35.73 -13.41
C LEU A 354 25.78 -37.05 -12.99
N ARG A 355 25.79 -38.06 -13.88
CA ARG A 355 26.45 -39.36 -13.62
C ARG A 355 27.95 -39.20 -13.42
N ALA A 356 28.61 -38.38 -14.24
CA ALA A 356 30.04 -38.11 -14.13
C ALA A 356 30.40 -37.40 -12.82
N ALA A 357 29.49 -36.57 -12.30
CA ALA A 357 29.69 -35.81 -11.06
C ALA A 357 29.45 -36.61 -9.77
N GLY A 358 29.01 -37.87 -9.86
CA GLY A 358 28.80 -38.75 -8.70
C GLY A 358 27.35 -38.79 -8.20
N PRO A 359 27.10 -38.94 -6.87
CA PRO A 359 25.76 -39.17 -6.33
C PRO A 359 24.81 -38.01 -6.66
N LEU A 360 23.52 -38.24 -6.85
CA LEU A 360 22.55 -37.17 -7.13
C LEU A 360 22.40 -36.22 -5.94
N PRO A 361 22.12 -34.91 -6.17
CA PRO A 361 21.94 -33.96 -5.08
C PRO A 361 20.73 -34.34 -4.21
N ALA A 362 20.93 -34.36 -2.90
CA ALA A 362 19.87 -34.55 -1.92
C ALA A 362 19.03 -33.27 -1.73
N LEU A 363 17.97 -33.34 -0.92
CA LEU A 363 17.16 -32.17 -0.59
C LEU A 363 18.03 -31.06 0.03
N GLY A 364 17.98 -29.87 -0.57
CA GLY A 364 18.78 -28.72 -0.14
C GLY A 364 20.21 -28.71 -0.68
N GLU A 365 20.59 -29.67 -1.53
CA GLU A 365 21.82 -29.65 -2.31
C GLU A 365 21.56 -29.23 -3.75
N VAL A 366 22.58 -28.64 -4.38
CA VAL A 366 22.54 -28.20 -5.77
C VAL A 366 23.82 -28.62 -6.48
N ARG A 367 23.68 -29.00 -7.75
CA ARG A 367 24.80 -29.25 -8.65
C ARG A 367 24.77 -28.27 -9.81
N LEU A 368 25.90 -27.62 -10.07
CA LEU A 368 26.05 -26.69 -11.18
C LEU A 368 26.70 -27.41 -12.37
N CYS A 369 25.98 -27.43 -13.49
CA CYS A 369 26.45 -27.93 -14.77
C CYS A 369 26.72 -26.73 -15.70
N TYR A 370 27.85 -26.75 -16.40
CA TYR A 370 28.28 -25.63 -17.24
C TYR A 370 28.28 -26.02 -18.71
N ASN A 371 27.87 -25.09 -19.58
CA ASN A 371 27.97 -25.19 -21.04
C ASN A 371 27.38 -26.48 -21.64
N LEU A 372 26.25 -26.96 -21.10
CA LEU A 372 25.51 -28.09 -21.68
C LEU A 372 24.97 -27.71 -23.06
N GLU A 373 24.46 -26.49 -23.18
CA GLU A 373 23.99 -25.88 -24.42
C GLU A 373 24.17 -24.34 -24.40
N PRO A 374 24.13 -23.65 -25.55
CA PRO A 374 24.51 -22.23 -25.65
C PRO A 374 23.56 -21.21 -24.98
N THR A 375 22.29 -21.54 -24.80
CA THR A 375 21.23 -20.63 -24.30
C THR A 375 21.34 -20.39 -22.80
N PHE A 376 21.65 -21.44 -22.04
CA PHE A 376 21.86 -21.47 -20.61
C PHE A 376 23.28 -21.98 -20.30
N PRO A 377 24.27 -21.07 -20.25
CA PRO A 377 25.64 -21.41 -19.88
C PRO A 377 25.77 -22.09 -18.51
N ILE A 378 24.83 -21.80 -17.60
CA ILE A 378 24.78 -22.36 -16.25
C ILE A 378 23.43 -23.05 -16.06
N VAL A 379 23.46 -24.33 -15.71
CA VAL A 379 22.28 -25.11 -15.33
C VAL A 379 22.48 -25.61 -13.90
N ALA A 380 21.60 -25.20 -12.99
CA ALA A 380 21.59 -25.64 -11.61
C ALA A 380 20.55 -26.74 -11.41
N VAL A 381 21.01 -27.93 -11.05
CA VAL A 381 20.15 -29.07 -10.73
C VAL A 381 19.98 -29.15 -9.21
N ALA A 382 18.77 -28.91 -8.73
CA ALA A 382 18.41 -28.92 -7.32
C ALA A 382 17.78 -30.27 -6.93
N GLY A 383 18.20 -30.82 -5.78
CA GLY A 383 17.58 -32.01 -5.22
C GLY A 383 16.24 -31.68 -4.56
N LEU A 384 15.16 -32.32 -5.01
CA LEU A 384 13.80 -32.20 -4.46
C LEU A 384 13.52 -33.17 -3.32
N GLY A 385 14.43 -34.11 -3.05
CA GLY A 385 14.18 -35.22 -2.15
C GLY A 385 13.14 -36.19 -2.71
N ASN A 386 12.29 -36.75 -1.85
CA ASN A 386 11.37 -37.82 -2.20
C ASN A 386 10.18 -37.32 -3.05
N GLN A 387 9.88 -38.01 -4.16
CA GLN A 387 8.75 -37.67 -5.04
C GLN A 387 7.37 -37.85 -4.37
N CYS A 388 7.27 -38.73 -3.38
CA CYS A 388 6.06 -39.04 -2.64
C CYS A 388 5.78 -38.06 -1.48
N TYR A 389 6.51 -36.94 -1.39
CA TYR A 389 6.20 -35.92 -0.40
C TYR A 389 4.77 -35.38 -0.59
N GLY A 390 4.16 -35.03 0.53
CA GLY A 390 2.82 -34.48 0.59
C GLY A 390 2.56 -33.94 1.99
N TYR A 391 1.33 -34.03 2.48
CA TYR A 391 1.01 -33.58 3.82
C TYR A 391 1.65 -34.49 4.88
N ASN A 392 2.61 -33.96 5.66
CA ASN A 392 3.16 -34.64 6.82
C ASN A 392 2.35 -34.27 8.07
N ARG A 393 1.76 -35.28 8.70
CA ARG A 393 0.94 -35.14 9.92
C ARG A 393 1.75 -34.69 11.15
N MET A 394 3.01 -35.10 11.24
CA MET A 394 3.89 -34.76 12.35
C MET A 394 4.37 -33.31 12.25
N GLU A 395 4.82 -32.91 11.06
CA GLU A 395 5.26 -31.54 10.79
C GLU A 395 4.11 -30.54 10.63
N LYS A 396 2.89 -31.04 10.38
CA LYS A 396 1.70 -30.23 10.06
C LYS A 396 1.98 -29.23 8.93
N ARG A 397 2.61 -29.71 7.86
CA ARG A 397 3.02 -28.94 6.69
C ARG A 397 2.97 -29.80 5.43
N ASP A 398 2.75 -29.17 4.28
CA ASP A 398 2.97 -29.78 2.98
C ASP A 398 4.48 -29.86 2.68
N GLU A 399 5.05 -31.06 2.80
CA GLU A 399 6.48 -31.28 2.56
C GLU A 399 6.88 -31.16 1.10
N ALA A 400 5.97 -31.40 0.16
CA ALA A 400 6.29 -31.25 -1.25
C ALA A 400 6.56 -29.77 -1.57
N LYS A 401 5.67 -28.87 -1.11
CA LYS A 401 5.85 -27.43 -1.27
C LYS A 401 7.08 -26.91 -0.55
N GLU A 402 7.32 -27.41 0.67
CA GLU A 402 8.51 -27.01 1.41
C GLU A 402 9.80 -27.46 0.72
N ALA A 403 9.85 -28.71 0.26
CA ALA A 403 11.00 -29.25 -0.47
C ALA A 403 11.30 -28.42 -1.73
N ILE A 404 10.27 -28.01 -2.47
CA ILE A 404 10.41 -27.11 -3.61
C ILE A 404 11.02 -25.77 -3.19
N ARG A 405 10.49 -25.10 -2.14
CA ARG A 405 11.05 -23.83 -1.66
C ARG A 405 12.52 -23.96 -1.25
N VAL A 406 12.86 -25.03 -0.54
CA VAL A 406 14.23 -25.34 -0.10
C VAL A 406 15.15 -25.56 -1.30
N ALA A 407 14.77 -26.44 -2.24
CA ALA A 407 15.56 -26.77 -3.41
C ALA A 407 15.80 -25.53 -4.29
N VAL A 408 14.74 -24.78 -4.61
CA VAL A 408 14.82 -23.56 -5.39
C VAL A 408 15.61 -22.49 -4.66
N GLY A 409 15.39 -22.32 -3.35
CA GLY A 409 16.11 -21.34 -2.54
C GLY A 409 17.62 -21.60 -2.48
N THR A 410 18.04 -22.85 -2.34
CA THR A 410 19.46 -23.21 -2.42
C THR A 410 20.01 -22.95 -3.83
N ALA A 411 19.31 -23.41 -4.87
CA ALA A 411 19.79 -23.28 -6.24
C ALA A 411 19.88 -21.82 -6.70
N ALA A 412 18.88 -21.01 -6.37
CA ALA A 412 18.86 -19.59 -6.68
C ALA A 412 20.01 -18.85 -5.99
N ARG A 413 20.33 -19.19 -4.73
CA ARG A 413 21.49 -18.61 -4.02
C ARG A 413 22.81 -19.01 -4.67
N ALA A 414 23.02 -20.30 -4.96
CA ALA A 414 24.25 -20.78 -5.58
C ALA A 414 24.50 -20.13 -6.95
N VAL A 415 23.44 -19.96 -7.75
CA VAL A 415 23.51 -19.27 -9.04
C VAL A 415 23.72 -17.76 -8.88
N HIS A 416 23.12 -17.15 -7.87
CA HIS A 416 23.29 -15.73 -7.59
C HIS A 416 24.72 -15.37 -7.16
N GLU A 417 25.44 -16.26 -6.49
CA GLU A 417 26.87 -16.09 -6.17
C GLU A 417 27.75 -15.97 -7.42
N LEU A 418 27.29 -16.50 -8.57
CA LEU A 418 27.96 -16.37 -9.86
C LEU A 418 27.65 -15.03 -10.58
N ASN A 419 26.92 -14.11 -9.94
CA ASN A 419 26.53 -12.80 -10.49
C ASN A 419 25.76 -12.87 -11.82
N VAL A 420 24.90 -13.87 -11.99
CA VAL A 420 24.05 -13.97 -13.18
C VAL A 420 23.02 -12.84 -13.25
N SER A 421 22.63 -12.44 -14.46
CA SER A 421 21.67 -11.35 -14.66
C SER A 421 20.22 -11.83 -14.67
N ARG A 422 19.98 -13.08 -15.13
CA ARG A 422 18.65 -13.67 -15.32
C ARG A 422 18.67 -15.14 -14.92
N ILE A 423 17.68 -15.54 -14.14
CA ILE A 423 17.44 -16.90 -13.67
C ILE A 423 16.09 -17.35 -14.22
N TYR A 424 16.09 -18.40 -15.01
CA TYR A 424 14.89 -19.10 -15.45
C TYR A 424 14.75 -20.39 -14.64
N MET A 425 13.55 -20.76 -14.25
CA MET A 425 13.33 -21.95 -13.45
C MET A 425 12.02 -22.63 -13.81
N GLU A 426 12.01 -23.95 -13.73
CA GLU A 426 10.78 -24.71 -13.89
C GLU A 426 9.84 -24.56 -12.67
N SER A 427 8.66 -25.19 -12.73
CA SER A 427 7.70 -25.19 -11.62
C SER A 427 8.04 -26.16 -10.49
N PHE A 428 8.94 -27.14 -10.71
CA PHE A 428 9.26 -28.22 -9.77
C PHE A 428 8.02 -28.98 -9.26
N GLY A 429 6.93 -28.96 -10.03
CA GLY A 429 5.63 -29.53 -9.68
C GLY A 429 4.64 -28.56 -9.02
N ASN A 430 5.10 -27.40 -8.52
CA ASN A 430 4.23 -26.35 -7.98
C ASN A 430 4.84 -24.95 -8.22
N SER A 431 4.30 -24.23 -9.19
CA SER A 431 4.78 -22.91 -9.64
C SER A 431 4.79 -21.85 -8.52
N GLU A 432 3.79 -21.87 -7.63
CA GLU A 432 3.67 -20.96 -6.49
C GLU A 432 4.84 -21.16 -5.50
N ALA A 433 5.11 -22.39 -5.09
CA ALA A 433 6.20 -22.70 -4.17
C ALA A 433 7.58 -22.42 -4.78
N ALA A 434 7.75 -22.66 -6.09
CA ALA A 434 8.99 -22.33 -6.80
C ALA A 434 9.26 -20.82 -6.82
N ALA A 435 8.24 -20.02 -7.16
CA ALA A 435 8.32 -18.55 -7.11
C ALA A 435 8.64 -18.05 -5.69
N GLU A 436 7.99 -18.61 -4.67
CA GLU A 436 8.25 -18.25 -3.28
C GLU A 436 9.70 -18.53 -2.87
N GLY A 437 10.22 -19.73 -3.16
CA GLY A 437 11.59 -20.12 -2.84
C GLY A 437 12.64 -19.22 -3.49
N ALA A 438 12.44 -18.84 -4.75
CA ALA A 438 13.35 -17.96 -5.46
C ALA A 438 13.32 -16.52 -4.93
N VAL A 439 12.14 -15.92 -4.80
CA VAL A 439 12.01 -14.51 -4.39
C VAL A 439 12.48 -14.28 -2.95
N LEU A 440 12.16 -15.21 -2.04
CA LEU A 440 12.54 -15.07 -0.63
C LEU A 440 14.06 -15.24 -0.43
N SER A 441 14.69 -16.16 -1.17
CA SER A 441 16.12 -16.51 -1.03
C SER A 441 17.06 -15.44 -1.63
N LEU A 442 16.63 -14.79 -2.71
CA LEU A 442 17.36 -13.74 -3.41
C LEU A 442 17.25 -12.38 -2.73
N TRP A 443 16.29 -12.19 -1.83
CA TRP A 443 16.11 -10.92 -1.14
C TRP A 443 17.23 -10.63 -0.15
N ILE A 444 17.73 -9.39 -0.19
CA ILE A 444 18.78 -8.87 0.67
C ILE A 444 18.45 -7.41 0.97
N TYR A 445 18.47 -7.02 2.25
CA TYR A 445 18.42 -5.62 2.63
C TYR A 445 19.76 -4.94 2.35
N GLN A 446 19.78 -3.95 1.46
CA GLN A 446 21.00 -3.29 1.00
C GLN A 446 20.81 -1.81 0.68
N ASP A 447 19.72 -1.20 1.12
CA ASP A 447 19.37 0.18 0.76
C ASP A 447 20.39 1.18 1.26
N LEU A 448 20.93 0.93 2.46
CA LEU A 448 21.96 1.73 3.13
C LEU A 448 23.40 1.42 2.66
N LYS A 449 23.61 0.41 1.82
CA LYS A 449 24.94 0.11 1.26
C LYS A 449 25.29 1.12 0.17
N HIS A 450 26.57 1.48 0.08
CA HIS A 450 27.09 2.29 -1.02
C HIS A 450 26.80 1.61 -2.37
N ARG A 451 26.51 2.40 -3.42
CA ARG A 451 26.10 1.88 -4.75
C ARG A 451 27.08 0.84 -5.31
N SER A 452 28.38 1.02 -5.12
CA SER A 452 29.42 0.08 -5.59
C SER A 452 29.43 -1.27 -4.87
N HIS A 453 28.84 -1.35 -3.68
CA HIS A 453 28.79 -2.58 -2.86
C HIS A 453 27.41 -3.23 -2.85
N LYS A 454 26.46 -2.70 -3.65
CA LYS A 454 25.15 -3.33 -3.82
C LYS A 454 25.29 -4.55 -4.72
N ILE A 455 24.69 -5.65 -4.30
CA ILE A 455 24.62 -6.89 -5.06
C ILE A 455 23.40 -6.81 -5.97
N ARG A 456 23.59 -7.08 -7.26
CA ARG A 456 22.51 -7.05 -8.25
C ARG A 456 21.56 -8.23 -8.01
N ILE A 457 20.28 -7.93 -7.80
CA ILE A 457 19.24 -8.97 -7.73
C ILE A 457 18.88 -9.37 -9.18
N PRO A 458 18.97 -10.67 -9.54
CA PRO A 458 18.69 -11.13 -10.90
C PRO A 458 17.19 -11.11 -11.20
N TYR A 459 16.85 -11.05 -12.48
CA TYR A 459 15.49 -11.33 -12.92
C TYR A 459 15.17 -12.81 -12.72
N ILE A 460 13.94 -13.13 -12.34
CA ILE A 460 13.41 -14.49 -12.24
C ILE A 460 12.28 -14.70 -13.25
N GLY A 461 12.26 -15.84 -13.92
CA GLY A 461 11.20 -16.20 -14.87
C GLY A 461 10.84 -17.67 -14.83
N LEU A 462 9.58 -17.99 -15.12
CA LEU A 462 9.10 -19.36 -15.28
C LEU A 462 9.56 -19.92 -16.63
N TYR A 463 10.02 -21.17 -16.63
CA TYR A 463 10.51 -21.90 -17.79
C TYR A 463 9.67 -23.16 -18.04
N ASP A 464 9.24 -23.33 -19.30
CA ASP A 464 8.57 -24.55 -19.81
C ASP A 464 7.37 -25.03 -18.94
N ASP A 465 6.60 -24.07 -18.39
CA ASP A 465 5.34 -24.33 -17.70
C ASP A 465 4.30 -23.23 -18.04
N GLY A 466 3.02 -23.63 -18.08
CA GLY A 466 1.89 -22.77 -18.40
C GLY A 466 1.14 -22.22 -17.19
N ASP A 467 1.47 -22.65 -15.96
CA ASP A 467 0.84 -22.16 -14.73
C ASP A 467 1.34 -20.78 -14.29
N TRP A 468 1.03 -19.77 -15.11
CA TRP A 468 1.36 -18.37 -14.86
C TRP A 468 0.60 -17.78 -13.67
N VAL A 469 -0.59 -18.31 -13.36
CA VAL A 469 -1.42 -17.83 -12.25
C VAL A 469 -0.78 -18.24 -10.93
N GLY A 470 -0.45 -19.52 -10.75
CA GLY A 470 0.24 -19.99 -9.55
C GLY A 470 1.60 -19.31 -9.35
N TRP A 471 2.35 -19.13 -10.44
CA TRP A 471 3.61 -18.38 -10.42
C TRP A 471 3.43 -16.94 -9.92
N GLN A 472 2.46 -16.20 -10.48
CA GLN A 472 2.19 -14.82 -10.05
C GLN A 472 1.73 -14.75 -8.59
N VAL A 473 0.90 -15.68 -8.12
CA VAL A 473 0.49 -15.76 -6.72
C VAL A 473 1.70 -15.96 -5.81
N GLY A 474 2.62 -16.85 -6.18
CA GLY A 474 3.86 -17.07 -5.42
C GLY A 474 4.78 -15.84 -5.40
N LEU A 475 4.90 -15.14 -6.54
CA LEU A 475 5.62 -13.87 -6.62
C LEU A 475 5.04 -12.81 -5.67
N GLU A 476 3.71 -12.64 -5.66
CA GLU A 476 3.05 -11.65 -4.80
C GLU A 476 3.18 -11.99 -3.32
N LYS A 477 2.99 -13.26 -2.94
CA LYS A 477 3.17 -13.73 -1.56
C LYS A 477 4.57 -13.48 -1.03
N ALA A 478 5.58 -13.83 -1.82
CA ALA A 478 6.97 -13.63 -1.43
C ALA A 478 7.38 -12.15 -1.45
N ALA A 479 6.91 -11.37 -2.43
CA ALA A 479 7.16 -9.93 -2.48
C ALA A 479 6.49 -9.19 -1.32
N ALA A 480 5.35 -9.66 -0.82
CA ALA A 480 4.70 -9.14 0.37
C ALA A 480 5.50 -9.49 1.64
N GLN A 481 5.90 -10.75 1.83
CA GLN A 481 6.77 -11.09 2.97
C GLN A 481 8.07 -10.29 2.94
N ASN A 482 8.69 -10.10 1.77
CA ASN A 482 9.87 -9.26 1.61
C ASN A 482 9.63 -7.77 1.91
N LEU A 483 8.42 -7.25 1.67
CA LEU A 483 8.04 -5.92 2.14
C LEU A 483 7.99 -5.86 3.67
N ALA A 484 7.39 -6.86 4.32
CA ALA A 484 7.40 -6.94 5.78
C ALA A 484 8.84 -6.99 6.32
N ARG A 485 9.71 -7.80 5.70
CA ARG A 485 11.14 -7.87 6.01
C ARG A 485 11.83 -6.52 5.84
N HIS A 486 11.56 -5.80 4.75
CA HIS A 486 12.14 -4.48 4.51
C HIS A 486 11.74 -3.47 5.60
N LEU A 487 10.46 -3.42 5.97
CA LEU A 487 9.98 -2.52 7.02
C LEU A 487 10.62 -2.87 8.39
N MET A 488 10.75 -4.16 8.72
CA MET A 488 11.36 -4.63 9.97
C MET A 488 12.88 -4.47 10.02
N GLU A 489 13.57 -4.64 8.89
CA GLU A 489 15.03 -4.60 8.83
C GLU A 489 15.56 -3.16 8.84
N THR A 490 14.76 -2.21 8.36
CA THR A 490 15.10 -0.79 8.35
C THR A 490 15.33 -0.31 9.78
N PRO A 491 16.46 0.36 10.08
CA PRO A 491 16.76 0.77 11.44
C PRO A 491 15.76 1.83 11.92
N SER A 492 15.43 1.79 13.22
CA SER A 492 14.33 2.58 13.79
C SER A 492 14.47 4.10 13.66
N ASN A 493 15.71 4.60 13.61
CA ASN A 493 15.96 6.02 13.35
C ASN A 493 15.54 6.47 11.95
N LEU A 494 15.43 5.54 10.99
CA LEU A 494 14.89 5.78 9.66
C LEU A 494 13.44 5.32 9.54
N MET A 495 13.04 4.28 10.29
CA MET A 495 11.69 3.74 10.32
C MET A 495 10.93 4.21 11.57
N THR A 496 10.81 5.53 11.74
CA THR A 496 9.99 6.15 12.80
C THR A 496 8.49 5.93 12.54
N PRO A 497 7.57 6.18 13.49
CA PRO A 497 6.13 6.04 13.28
C PRO A 497 5.64 6.79 12.02
N THR A 498 6.14 8.01 11.82
CA THR A 498 5.89 8.84 10.63
C THR A 498 6.39 8.18 9.35
N ASN A 499 7.64 7.73 9.33
CA ASN A 499 8.22 7.13 8.13
C ASN A 499 7.62 5.77 7.80
N PHE A 500 7.18 5.01 8.81
CA PHE A 500 6.41 3.80 8.61
C PHE A 500 5.07 4.10 7.93
N ALA A 501 4.33 5.10 8.41
CA ALA A 501 3.07 5.52 7.81
C ALA A 501 3.25 5.99 6.35
N LEU A 502 4.31 6.76 6.07
CA LEU A 502 4.66 7.18 4.71
C LEU A 502 5.01 5.97 3.81
N SER A 503 5.78 5.02 4.33
CA SER A 503 6.13 3.79 3.61
C SER A 503 4.90 2.94 3.30
N ALA A 504 3.93 2.88 4.22
CA ALA A 504 2.65 2.22 4.00
C ALA A 504 1.82 2.94 2.92
N VAL A 505 1.77 4.28 2.93
CA VAL A 505 1.11 5.07 1.88
C VAL A 505 1.77 4.81 0.52
N GLU A 506 3.10 4.79 0.44
CA GLU A 506 3.81 4.52 -0.81
C GLU A 506 3.47 3.11 -1.34
N ALA A 507 3.53 2.10 -0.47
CA ALA A 507 3.25 0.71 -0.84
C ALA A 507 1.80 0.46 -1.28
N LEU A 508 0.83 1.21 -0.74
CA LEU A 508 -0.61 0.95 -0.90
C LEU A 508 -1.32 1.95 -1.84
N SER A 509 -0.74 3.13 -2.10
CA SER A 509 -1.35 4.18 -2.94
C SER A 509 -1.72 3.70 -4.35
N ARG A 510 -0.99 2.72 -4.89
CA ARG A 510 -1.21 2.16 -6.24
C ARG A 510 -2.24 1.04 -6.28
N THR A 511 -2.66 0.51 -5.13
CA THR A 511 -3.50 -0.71 -5.05
C THR A 511 -4.97 -0.44 -4.74
N GLY A 512 -5.37 0.84 -4.62
CA GLY A 512 -6.76 1.24 -4.34
C GLY A 512 -7.16 1.16 -2.87
N VAL A 513 -6.20 0.95 -1.96
CA VAL A 513 -6.42 1.03 -0.50
C VAL A 513 -6.46 2.49 -0.07
N SER A 514 -7.47 2.86 0.71
CA SER A 514 -7.50 4.18 1.36
C SER A 514 -6.68 4.11 2.65
N VAL A 515 -5.77 5.06 2.82
CA VAL A 515 -4.89 5.16 3.99
C VAL A 515 -5.22 6.43 4.77
N HIS A 516 -5.64 6.28 6.02
CA HIS A 516 -5.90 7.39 6.93
C HIS A 516 -4.84 7.42 8.03
N VAL A 517 -4.11 8.53 8.08
CA VAL A 517 -3.08 8.80 9.09
C VAL A 517 -3.70 9.69 10.16
N LYS A 518 -3.68 9.24 11.41
CA LYS A 518 -4.25 9.97 12.54
C LYS A 518 -3.17 10.30 13.54
N VAL A 519 -3.18 11.54 14.00
CA VAL A 519 -2.16 12.13 14.86
C VAL A 519 -2.54 12.01 16.34
N ARG A 520 -1.63 12.43 17.23
CA ARG A 520 -1.78 12.34 18.69
C ARG A 520 -3.13 12.90 19.18
N GLU A 521 -3.52 14.08 18.72
CA GLU A 521 -4.74 14.76 19.17
C GLU A 521 -5.98 13.90 18.93
N TRP A 522 -6.03 13.18 17.81
CA TRP A 522 -7.13 12.27 17.53
C TRP A 522 -7.16 11.07 18.49
N ALA A 523 -6.00 10.54 18.88
CA ALA A 523 -5.93 9.45 19.85
C ALA A 523 -6.35 9.93 21.26
N GLU A 524 -6.05 11.17 21.61
CA GLU A 524 -6.50 11.83 22.85
C GLU A 524 -8.03 12.01 22.87
N GLU A 525 -8.61 12.49 21.76
CA GLU A 525 -10.07 12.62 21.59
C GLU A 525 -10.80 11.28 21.66
N ASN A 526 -10.15 10.18 21.28
CA ASN A 526 -10.72 8.83 21.34
C ASN A 526 -10.39 8.09 22.65
N GLU A 527 -9.84 8.79 23.65
CA GLU A 527 -9.49 8.25 24.98
C GLU A 527 -8.57 7.01 24.91
N MET A 528 -7.66 6.95 23.94
CA MET A 528 -6.72 5.82 23.76
C MET A 528 -5.53 5.92 24.73
N ASN A 529 -5.82 5.93 26.03
CA ASN A 529 -4.79 6.20 27.04
C ASN A 529 -3.77 5.06 27.19
N GLY A 530 -4.07 3.83 26.75
CA GLY A 530 -3.10 2.74 26.69
C GLY A 530 -2.04 2.99 25.64
N PHE A 531 -2.46 3.31 24.43
CA PHE A 531 -1.56 3.71 23.34
C PHE A 531 -0.74 4.97 23.69
N LEU A 532 -1.41 6.01 24.20
CA LEU A 532 -0.75 7.27 24.57
C LEU A 532 0.23 7.12 25.73
N ALA A 533 -0.06 6.23 26.69
CA ALA A 533 0.85 5.97 27.82
C ALA A 533 2.16 5.33 27.38
N VAL A 534 2.17 4.51 26.33
CA VAL A 534 3.41 3.97 25.76
C VAL A 534 4.17 5.08 25.02
N ALA A 535 3.47 5.82 24.16
CA ALA A 535 4.09 6.80 23.27
C ALA A 535 4.72 8.00 23.99
N LYS A 536 4.16 8.46 25.12
CA LYS A 536 4.60 9.69 25.81
C LYS A 536 6.04 9.67 26.31
N GLY A 537 6.70 8.51 26.34
CA GLY A 537 8.11 8.38 26.71
C GLY A 537 9.08 8.86 25.64
N SER A 538 8.71 8.76 24.35
CA SER A 538 9.56 9.18 23.23
C SER A 538 9.31 10.64 22.85
N ALA A 539 10.30 11.22 22.15
CA ALA A 539 10.16 12.50 21.45
C ALA A 539 9.49 12.35 20.07
N GLU A 540 9.47 11.14 19.50
CA GLU A 540 8.76 10.86 18.25
C GLU A 540 7.25 10.83 18.47
N ASP A 541 6.50 11.49 17.58
CA ASP A 541 5.05 11.57 17.70
C ASP A 541 4.37 10.24 17.33
N PRO A 542 3.37 9.79 18.11
CA PRO A 542 2.62 8.60 17.80
C PRO A 542 1.68 8.81 16.62
N ILE A 543 1.48 7.75 15.84
CA ILE A 543 0.55 7.74 14.70
C ILE A 543 -0.38 6.55 14.84
N PHE A 544 -1.66 6.78 14.60
CA PHE A 544 -2.64 5.71 14.46
C PHE A 544 -3.04 5.58 12.99
N LEU A 545 -2.64 4.48 12.36
CA LEU A 545 -2.83 4.25 10.94
C LEU A 545 -4.04 3.33 10.69
N GLU A 546 -4.93 3.76 9.81
CA GLU A 546 -6.10 2.98 9.36
C GLU A 546 -6.03 2.74 7.85
N LEU A 547 -6.13 1.48 7.44
CA LEU A 547 -6.08 1.01 6.06
C LEU A 547 -7.46 0.45 5.68
N LEU A 548 -8.02 0.85 4.55
CA LEU A 548 -9.34 0.41 4.10
C LEU A 548 -9.25 -0.21 2.71
N TYR A 549 -9.65 -1.47 2.61
CA TYR A 549 -9.84 -2.18 1.36
C TYR A 549 -11.28 -2.68 1.25
N ASN A 550 -12.00 -2.22 0.24
CA ASN A 550 -13.37 -2.65 -0.06
C ASN A 550 -13.35 -3.50 -1.33
N GLY A 551 -13.17 -4.81 -1.17
CA GLY A 551 -13.12 -5.78 -2.28
C GLY A 551 -14.46 -6.41 -2.63
N CYS A 552 -15.49 -6.23 -1.79
CA CYS A 552 -16.85 -6.74 -2.04
C CYS A 552 -17.90 -5.66 -1.73
N ASP A 553 -19.17 -6.05 -1.64
CA ASP A 553 -20.29 -5.15 -1.31
C ASP A 553 -19.98 -4.36 -0.03
N PRO A 554 -20.10 -3.01 -0.01
CA PRO A 554 -19.87 -2.20 1.18
C PRO A 554 -20.69 -2.62 2.43
N CYS A 555 -21.82 -3.31 2.24
CA CYS A 555 -22.68 -3.81 3.31
C CYS A 555 -22.12 -5.08 3.99
N GLU A 556 -21.18 -5.79 3.35
CA GLU A 556 -20.56 -6.99 3.92
C GLU A 556 -19.60 -6.60 5.06
N LYS A 557 -19.77 -7.28 6.21
CA LYS A 557 -18.98 -7.00 7.41
C LYS A 557 -17.49 -7.18 7.15
N PRO A 558 -16.63 -6.19 7.50
CA PRO A 558 -15.21 -6.27 7.22
C PRO A 558 -14.50 -7.28 8.13
N ILE A 559 -13.37 -7.79 7.65
CA ILE A 559 -12.36 -8.44 8.48
C ILE A 559 -11.43 -7.35 9.00
N VAL A 560 -11.16 -7.33 10.31
CA VAL A 560 -10.24 -6.34 10.89
C VAL A 560 -8.91 -7.02 11.24
N LEU A 561 -7.83 -6.54 10.61
CA LEU A 561 -6.46 -6.91 10.89
C LEU A 561 -5.81 -5.84 11.77
N ILE A 562 -5.24 -6.22 12.90
CA ILE A 562 -4.61 -5.29 13.85
C ILE A 562 -3.13 -5.64 13.95
N GLY A 563 -2.24 -4.66 13.82
CA GLY A 563 -0.80 -4.88 13.86
C GLY A 563 -0.13 -4.10 14.97
N LYS A 564 0.60 -4.76 15.89
CA LYS A 564 1.50 -4.07 16.83
C LYS A 564 2.56 -3.29 16.04
N GLY A 565 2.67 -2.00 16.29
CA GLY A 565 3.53 -1.07 15.55
C GLY A 565 4.55 -0.33 16.41
N VAL A 566 5.27 -1.02 17.30
CA VAL A 566 6.31 -0.37 18.09
C VAL A 566 7.59 -0.27 17.24
N THR A 567 7.94 0.93 16.77
CA THR A 567 9.06 1.11 15.84
C THR A 567 10.43 0.93 16.48
N PHE A 568 10.50 1.14 17.80
CA PHE A 568 11.63 0.76 18.63
C PHE A 568 11.15 0.53 20.06
N ASP A 569 11.56 -0.60 20.63
CA ASP A 569 11.22 -0.96 22.00
C ASP A 569 12.47 -1.08 22.87
N SER A 570 12.71 -0.07 23.71
CA SER A 570 13.76 -0.13 24.72
C SER A 570 13.29 -0.79 26.02
N GLY A 571 11.99 -1.03 26.18
CA GLY A 571 11.31 -1.40 27.42
C GLY A 571 10.89 -0.24 28.31
N GLY A 572 11.07 1.02 27.87
CA GLY A 572 10.76 2.20 28.68
C GLY A 572 11.65 2.30 29.93
N LEU A 573 11.05 2.47 31.12
CA LEU A 573 11.79 2.50 32.39
C LEU A 573 12.22 1.09 32.86
N CYS A 574 11.48 0.06 32.49
CA CYS A 574 11.85 -1.35 32.64
C CYS A 574 12.79 -1.76 31.49
N LEU A 575 13.99 -1.17 31.47
CA LEU A 575 14.91 -1.26 30.35
C LEU A 575 15.31 -2.70 29.99
N LYS A 576 15.25 -3.02 28.70
CA LYS A 576 15.74 -4.30 28.17
C LYS A 576 17.25 -4.45 28.30
N LYS A 577 17.72 -5.69 28.27
CA LYS A 577 19.15 -6.02 28.18
C LYS A 577 19.72 -5.63 26.82
N ARG A 578 21.01 -5.29 26.79
CA ARG A 578 21.74 -4.84 25.60
C ARG A 578 21.60 -5.78 24.40
N GLU A 579 21.61 -7.09 24.64
CA GLU A 579 21.52 -8.10 23.58
C GLU A 579 20.16 -8.04 22.89
N ALA A 580 19.08 -7.88 23.65
CA ALA A 580 17.73 -7.78 23.12
C ALA A 580 17.52 -6.51 22.30
N LEU A 581 18.06 -5.37 22.78
CA LEU A 581 17.90 -4.05 22.14
C LEU A 581 18.33 -4.02 20.66
N THR A 582 19.30 -4.85 20.27
CA THR A 582 19.81 -4.91 18.89
C THR A 582 18.68 -5.20 17.89
N ASN A 583 17.74 -6.07 18.26
CA ASN A 583 16.71 -6.57 17.36
C ASN A 583 15.35 -5.88 17.53
N MET A 584 15.20 -4.96 18.48
CA MET A 584 13.92 -4.30 18.78
C MET A 584 13.47 -3.27 17.73
N ARG A 585 14.26 -3.06 16.67
CA ARG A 585 13.76 -2.43 15.43
C ARG A 585 12.66 -3.25 14.75
N GLY A 586 12.64 -4.57 14.98
CA GLY A 586 11.66 -5.50 14.44
C GLY A 586 10.34 -5.56 15.23
N ASP A 587 10.18 -4.76 16.29
CA ASP A 587 9.01 -4.83 17.19
C ASP A 587 7.72 -4.23 16.61
N MET A 588 7.81 -3.77 15.36
CA MET A 588 6.71 -3.37 14.48
C MET A 588 6.40 -4.48 13.44
N GLY A 589 6.85 -5.71 13.67
CA GLY A 589 6.66 -6.83 12.75
C GLY A 589 5.19 -7.17 12.50
N GLY A 590 4.33 -7.00 13.50
CA GLY A 590 2.87 -7.14 13.34
C GLY A 590 2.29 -6.12 12.37
N ALA A 591 2.63 -4.84 12.55
CA ALA A 591 2.28 -3.76 11.63
C ALA A 591 2.79 -4.02 10.21
N ALA A 592 4.05 -4.44 10.08
CA ALA A 592 4.67 -4.77 8.80
C ALA A 592 3.94 -5.88 8.06
N ALA A 593 3.57 -6.95 8.77
CA ALA A 593 2.82 -8.08 8.22
C ALA A 593 1.41 -7.65 7.76
N VAL A 594 0.73 -6.77 8.49
CA VAL A 594 -0.59 -6.24 8.10
C VAL A 594 -0.49 -5.39 6.83
N VAL A 595 0.46 -4.44 6.75
CA VAL A 595 0.66 -3.60 5.54
C VAL A 595 1.00 -4.48 4.33
N ALA A 596 1.91 -5.44 4.51
CA ALA A 596 2.30 -6.36 3.45
C ALA A 596 1.13 -7.25 2.98
N THR A 597 0.33 -7.78 3.91
CA THR A 597 -0.86 -8.57 3.61
C THR A 597 -1.87 -7.74 2.83
N MET A 598 -2.14 -6.51 3.26
CA MET A 598 -3.03 -5.57 2.56
C MET A 598 -2.55 -5.33 1.11
N ARG A 599 -1.25 -5.16 0.88
CA ARG A 599 -0.70 -5.01 -0.48
C ARG A 599 -0.96 -6.24 -1.36
N ALA A 600 -0.76 -7.43 -0.82
CA ALA A 600 -0.95 -8.67 -1.57
C ALA A 600 -2.42 -8.93 -1.92
N ILE A 601 -3.32 -8.82 -0.93
CA ILE A 601 -4.75 -9.12 -1.17
C ILE A 601 -5.39 -8.13 -2.14
N THR A 602 -4.93 -6.88 -2.16
CA THR A 602 -5.43 -5.84 -3.08
C THR A 602 -4.88 -6.04 -4.48
N THR A 603 -3.61 -6.42 -4.61
CA THR A 603 -3.00 -6.77 -5.90
C THR A 603 -3.67 -8.00 -6.52
N MET A 604 -3.99 -9.00 -5.70
CA MET A 604 -4.76 -10.19 -6.11
C MET A 604 -6.27 -9.95 -6.25
N LYS A 605 -6.77 -8.76 -5.86
CA LYS A 605 -8.18 -8.36 -5.91
C LYS A 605 -9.12 -9.36 -5.23
N LEU A 606 -8.76 -9.78 -4.01
CA LEU A 606 -9.62 -10.71 -3.26
C LEU A 606 -10.98 -10.07 -2.95
N PRO A 607 -12.11 -10.79 -3.10
CA PRO A 607 -13.45 -10.25 -2.93
C PRO A 607 -13.86 -10.16 -1.44
N LEU A 608 -13.12 -9.38 -0.65
CA LEU A 608 -13.32 -9.21 0.78
C LEU A 608 -13.18 -7.74 1.20
N ASN A 609 -13.98 -7.32 2.19
CA ASN A 609 -13.75 -6.06 2.89
C ASN A 609 -12.76 -6.28 4.03
N VAL A 610 -11.65 -5.54 4.03
CA VAL A 610 -10.59 -5.67 5.05
C VAL A 610 -10.18 -4.29 5.56
N ARG A 611 -10.10 -4.16 6.88
CA ARG A 611 -9.60 -2.97 7.57
C ARG A 611 -8.30 -3.30 8.29
N GLY A 612 -7.23 -2.55 8.05
CA GLY A 612 -5.98 -2.62 8.80
C GLY A 612 -5.93 -1.54 9.86
N ILE A 613 -5.69 -1.89 11.12
CA ILE A 613 -5.58 -0.96 12.24
C ILE A 613 -4.19 -1.10 12.87
N ILE A 614 -3.41 -0.03 12.87
CA ILE A 614 -2.00 -0.09 13.26
C ILE A 614 -1.66 1.11 14.17
N PRO A 615 -1.61 0.91 15.51
CA PRO A 615 -1.03 1.90 16.41
C PRO A 615 0.50 1.89 16.30
N LEU A 616 1.09 3.04 15.97
CA LEU A 616 2.53 3.25 15.78
C LEU A 616 3.11 4.20 16.83
N CYS A 617 4.12 3.76 17.56
CA CYS A 617 4.87 4.59 18.51
C CYS A 617 6.25 3.99 18.81
N GLU A 618 7.06 4.70 19.58
CA GLU A 618 8.26 4.16 20.23
C GLU A 618 8.01 3.95 21.72
N ASN A 619 8.66 2.95 22.31
CA ASN A 619 8.70 2.76 23.76
C ASN A 619 10.11 3.11 24.27
N MET A 620 10.25 4.29 24.88
CA MET A 620 11.53 4.89 25.27
C MET A 620 11.54 5.35 26.73
N PRO A 621 12.67 5.26 27.46
CA PRO A 621 12.83 5.99 28.70
C PRO A 621 12.87 7.49 28.39
N GLY A 622 12.14 8.26 29.18
CA GLY A 622 12.07 9.71 29.01
C GLY A 622 11.46 10.37 30.24
N ALA A 623 11.59 11.70 30.33
CA ALA A 623 11.06 12.47 31.46
C ALA A 623 9.53 12.34 31.63
N ARG A 624 8.83 11.96 30.55
CA ARG A 624 7.38 11.75 30.53
C ARG A 624 6.98 10.27 30.41
N ALA A 625 7.96 9.35 30.43
CA ALA A 625 7.69 7.93 30.30
C ALA A 625 6.75 7.44 31.40
N THR A 626 5.97 6.41 31.06
CA THR A 626 5.15 5.71 32.05
C THR A 626 6.03 5.09 33.12
N LYS A 627 5.54 5.10 34.35
CA LYS A 627 6.24 4.55 35.51
C LYS A 627 5.57 3.25 35.94
N PRO A 628 6.36 2.24 36.34
CA PRO A 628 5.83 1.12 37.12
C PRO A 628 4.96 1.62 38.28
N GLY A 629 3.73 1.13 38.37
CA GLY A 629 2.72 1.56 39.33
C GLY A 629 1.72 2.59 38.81
N ASP A 630 1.92 3.17 37.62
CA ASP A 630 0.93 4.05 36.99
C ASP A 630 -0.33 3.25 36.64
N ILE A 631 -1.50 3.85 36.85
CA ILE A 631 -2.79 3.28 36.45
C ILE A 631 -3.35 4.13 35.31
N ILE A 632 -3.74 3.47 34.23
CA ILE A 632 -4.36 4.10 33.07
C ILE A 632 -5.79 3.58 32.88
N ARG A 633 -6.58 4.33 32.12
CA ARG A 633 -7.93 3.90 31.72
C ARG A 633 -7.98 3.67 30.22
N ALA A 634 -8.08 2.42 29.80
CA ALA A 634 -8.17 2.06 28.38
C ALA A 634 -9.47 2.56 27.74
N MET A 635 -9.54 2.56 26.40
CA MET A 635 -10.67 3.09 25.63
C MET A 635 -12.03 2.44 26.00
N ASN A 636 -12.04 1.18 26.42
CA ASN A 636 -13.27 0.50 26.87
C ASN A 636 -13.67 0.82 28.33
N GLY A 637 -12.98 1.76 28.98
CA GLY A 637 -13.23 2.22 30.35
C GLY A 637 -12.58 1.38 31.45
N LYS A 638 -11.92 0.27 31.12
CA LYS A 638 -11.21 -0.58 32.10
C LYS A 638 -9.93 0.08 32.58
N THR A 639 -9.63 -0.10 33.86
CA THR A 639 -8.41 0.39 34.50
C THR A 639 -7.30 -0.66 34.45
N VAL A 640 -6.11 -0.24 34.03
CA VAL A 640 -4.94 -1.11 33.89
C VAL A 640 -3.80 -0.56 34.72
N LEU A 641 -3.29 -1.37 35.65
CA LEU A 641 -2.03 -1.13 36.34
C LEU A 641 -0.85 -1.50 35.42
N ILE A 642 0.07 -0.57 35.26
CA ILE A 642 1.29 -0.77 34.49
C ILE A 642 2.39 -1.12 35.47
N GLU A 643 2.69 -2.41 35.63
CA GLU A 643 3.79 -2.87 36.49
C GLU A 643 5.10 -2.97 35.72
N ASN A 644 5.04 -3.40 34.46
CA ASN A 644 6.21 -3.51 33.59
C ASN A 644 6.00 -2.66 32.34
N THR A 645 6.84 -1.66 32.11
CA THR A 645 6.75 -0.80 30.92
C THR A 645 7.26 -1.48 29.64
N ASP A 646 7.89 -2.65 29.77
CA ASP A 646 8.30 -3.55 28.69
C ASP A 646 7.18 -4.49 28.22
N ALA A 647 6.01 -4.42 28.88
CA ALA A 647 4.78 -5.07 28.46
C ALA A 647 3.85 -4.03 27.84
N GLU A 648 4.37 -3.28 26.87
CA GLU A 648 3.71 -2.15 26.21
C GLU A 648 2.77 -2.60 25.09
N GLY A 649 3.13 -3.67 24.38
CA GLY A 649 2.41 -4.16 23.21
C GLY A 649 0.95 -4.47 23.50
N VAL A 650 0.64 -5.01 24.69
CA VAL A 650 -0.74 -5.30 25.09
C VAL A 650 -1.57 -4.03 25.30
N LEU A 651 -0.95 -2.92 25.70
CA LEU A 651 -1.64 -1.66 26.02
C LEU A 651 -2.12 -0.96 24.74
N LEU A 652 -1.25 -0.89 23.75
CA LEU A 652 -1.57 -0.33 22.43
C LEU A 652 -2.55 -1.22 21.66
N LEU A 653 -2.43 -2.54 21.76
CA LEU A 653 -3.37 -3.47 21.14
C LEU A 653 -4.74 -3.42 21.81
N ALA A 654 -4.82 -3.25 23.13
CA ALA A 654 -6.08 -3.14 23.86
C ALA A 654 -6.96 -1.98 23.35
N ASP A 655 -6.37 -0.80 23.12
CA ASP A 655 -7.08 0.35 22.56
C ASP A 655 -7.43 0.12 21.08
N ALA A 656 -6.52 -0.44 20.28
CA ALA A 656 -6.78 -0.74 18.87
C ALA A 656 -7.91 -1.78 18.67
N ILE A 657 -7.96 -2.81 19.53
CA ILE A 657 -9.02 -3.82 19.56
C ILE A 657 -10.35 -3.18 19.98
N SER A 658 -10.34 -2.36 21.02
CA SER A 658 -11.53 -1.65 21.50
C SER A 658 -12.09 -0.73 20.41
N TYR A 659 -11.22 0.02 19.73
CA TYR A 659 -11.57 0.88 18.60
C TYR A 659 -12.19 0.10 17.43
N SER A 660 -11.69 -1.10 17.18
CA SER A 660 -12.12 -1.94 16.05
C SER A 660 -13.58 -2.42 16.16
N THR A 661 -14.16 -2.42 17.36
CA THR A 661 -15.55 -2.87 17.60
C THR A 661 -16.59 -2.04 16.83
N LYS A 662 -16.30 -0.76 16.55
CA LYS A 662 -17.23 0.15 15.86
C LYS A 662 -17.51 -0.24 14.41
N TYR A 663 -16.67 -1.09 13.81
CA TYR A 663 -16.82 -1.54 12.43
C TYR A 663 -17.68 -2.81 12.29
N ASP A 664 -18.23 -3.33 13.39
CA ASP A 664 -18.99 -4.60 13.44
C ASP A 664 -18.32 -5.70 12.60
N PRO A 665 -17.07 -6.09 12.94
CA PRO A 665 -16.30 -6.96 12.08
C PRO A 665 -16.81 -8.40 12.08
N LYS A 666 -16.61 -9.10 10.96
CA LYS A 666 -16.87 -10.54 10.85
C LYS A 666 -16.01 -11.34 11.83
N PHE A 667 -14.75 -10.95 11.96
CA PHE A 667 -13.82 -11.36 13.00
C PHE A 667 -12.65 -10.38 13.08
N MET A 668 -11.94 -10.39 14.20
CA MET A 668 -10.71 -9.62 14.43
C MET A 668 -9.51 -10.56 14.46
N LEU A 669 -8.43 -10.17 13.80
CA LEU A 669 -7.15 -10.87 13.85
C LEU A 669 -6.06 -9.86 14.18
N ASP A 670 -5.42 -10.00 15.33
CA ASP A 670 -4.28 -9.17 15.69
C ASP A 670 -2.96 -9.96 15.61
N VAL A 671 -1.92 -9.27 15.17
CA VAL A 671 -0.57 -9.80 14.95
C VAL A 671 0.41 -8.89 15.66
N GLY A 672 1.30 -9.45 16.46
CA GLY A 672 2.32 -8.65 17.12
C GLY A 672 3.45 -9.49 17.69
N THR A 673 4.64 -8.90 17.72
CA THR A 673 5.79 -9.38 18.49
C THR A 673 5.52 -9.10 19.97
N LEU A 674 4.78 -9.96 20.65
CA LEU A 674 4.20 -9.62 21.95
C LEU A 674 5.03 -10.11 23.12
N THR A 675 5.42 -11.38 23.14
CA THR A 675 6.06 -11.96 24.33
C THR A 675 7.33 -12.73 24.02
N ALA A 676 8.41 -12.40 24.74
CA ALA A 676 9.69 -13.09 24.63
C ALA A 676 9.62 -14.59 24.99
N ASP A 677 8.65 -14.98 25.83
CA ASP A 677 8.39 -16.38 26.18
C ASP A 677 8.14 -17.26 24.94
N MET A 678 7.57 -16.72 23.85
CA MET A 678 7.37 -17.47 22.62
C MET A 678 8.68 -17.94 21.99
N GLU A 679 9.77 -17.17 22.13
CA GLU A 679 11.10 -17.60 21.67
C GLU A 679 11.60 -18.79 22.49
N SER A 680 11.38 -18.78 23.81
CA SER A 680 11.77 -19.89 24.69
C SER A 680 10.94 -21.15 24.46
N ILE A 681 9.67 -21.01 24.06
CA ILE A 681 8.75 -22.14 23.87
C ILE A 681 8.86 -22.74 22.47
N MET A 682 8.86 -21.92 21.42
CA MET A 682 8.75 -22.37 20.03
C MET A 682 10.01 -22.07 19.19
N ALA A 683 10.97 -21.31 19.72
CA ALA A 683 12.06 -20.72 18.94
C ALA A 683 11.51 -20.04 17.67
N ALA A 684 12.24 -20.11 16.55
CA ALA A 684 11.78 -19.63 15.25
C ALA A 684 10.90 -20.64 14.48
N SER A 685 10.34 -21.66 15.15
CA SER A 685 9.69 -22.77 14.44
C SER A 685 8.29 -22.44 13.94
N ALA A 686 7.46 -21.80 14.77
CA ALA A 686 6.05 -21.52 14.49
C ALA A 686 5.56 -20.28 15.25
N THR A 687 4.57 -19.59 14.69
CA THR A 687 3.86 -18.48 15.36
C THR A 687 2.90 -19.02 16.42
N GLY A 688 2.87 -18.40 17.60
CA GLY A 688 1.92 -18.74 18.66
C GLY A 688 0.54 -18.15 18.37
N VAL A 689 -0.51 -18.96 18.41
CA VAL A 689 -1.89 -18.52 18.08
C VAL A 689 -2.85 -18.78 19.23
N PHE A 690 -3.56 -17.75 19.63
CA PHE A 690 -4.59 -17.78 20.66
C PHE A 690 -5.92 -17.38 20.03
N THR A 691 -6.98 -18.15 20.27
CA THR A 691 -8.26 -17.87 19.60
C THR A 691 -9.44 -18.43 20.38
N ASN A 692 -10.54 -17.67 20.39
CA ASN A 692 -11.80 -18.04 21.00
C ASN A 692 -12.71 -18.84 20.04
N CYS A 693 -12.25 -19.14 18.81
CA CYS A 693 -13.06 -19.74 17.77
C CYS A 693 -12.34 -20.89 17.06
N ASP A 694 -12.85 -22.12 17.21
CA ASP A 694 -12.26 -23.31 16.61
C ASP A 694 -12.31 -23.30 15.08
N SER A 695 -13.35 -22.70 14.48
CA SER A 695 -13.44 -22.57 13.03
C SER A 695 -12.34 -21.67 12.44
N LEU A 696 -12.03 -20.55 13.11
CA LEU A 696 -10.92 -19.68 12.69
C LEU A 696 -9.58 -20.40 12.83
N TRP A 697 -9.38 -21.14 13.92
CA TRP A 697 -8.19 -21.96 14.11
C TRP A 697 -8.01 -22.99 12.98
N ALA A 698 -9.08 -23.69 12.60
CA ALA A 698 -9.02 -24.71 11.55
C ALA A 698 -8.61 -24.10 10.20
N SER A 699 -9.19 -22.96 9.83
CA SER A 699 -8.82 -22.22 8.62
C SER A 699 -7.37 -21.71 8.66
N MET A 700 -6.94 -21.13 9.79
CA MET A 700 -5.55 -20.64 9.95
C MET A 700 -4.54 -21.79 9.88
N LYS A 701 -4.85 -22.92 10.53
CA LYS A 701 -4.03 -24.13 10.45
C LYS A 701 -3.91 -24.63 9.01
N SER A 702 -5.01 -24.66 8.25
CA SER A 702 -5.00 -25.05 6.84
C SER A 702 -4.11 -24.14 6.00
N ALA A 703 -4.21 -22.82 6.19
CA ALA A 703 -3.34 -21.85 5.52
C ALA A 703 -1.85 -22.07 5.85
N ALA A 704 -1.52 -22.29 7.12
CA ALA A 704 -0.15 -22.53 7.56
C ALA A 704 0.45 -23.84 7.00
N VAL A 705 -0.37 -24.88 6.82
CA VAL A 705 0.05 -26.13 6.18
C VAL A 705 0.45 -25.88 4.73
N HIS A 706 -0.30 -25.07 3.99
CA HIS A 706 -0.06 -24.74 2.58
C HIS A 706 1.18 -23.86 2.38
N THR A 707 1.34 -22.83 3.20
CA THR A 707 2.47 -21.88 3.10
C THR A 707 3.76 -22.45 3.69
N GLY A 708 3.65 -23.41 4.60
CA GLY A 708 4.78 -23.92 5.37
C GLY A 708 5.27 -22.98 6.47
N ASP A 709 4.69 -21.79 6.61
CA ASP A 709 4.94 -20.89 7.72
C ASP A 709 4.01 -21.24 8.88
N ARG A 710 4.52 -22.11 9.74
CA ARG A 710 3.78 -22.86 10.75
C ARG A 710 3.14 -21.95 11.81
N VAL A 711 2.00 -22.41 12.30
CA VAL A 711 1.29 -21.84 13.45
C VAL A 711 1.01 -22.92 14.47
N TRP A 712 1.00 -22.57 15.75
CA TRP A 712 0.68 -23.48 16.83
C TRP A 712 -0.34 -22.88 17.80
N ARG A 713 -1.36 -23.66 18.18
CA ARG A 713 -2.42 -23.17 19.05
C ARG A 713 -2.00 -23.25 20.52
N PHE A 714 -2.18 -22.14 21.21
CA PHE A 714 -2.02 -22.02 22.65
C PHE A 714 -3.38 -21.84 23.36
N PRO A 715 -3.47 -22.19 24.65
CA PRO A 715 -4.72 -22.16 25.38
C PRO A 715 -5.16 -20.76 25.80
N LEU A 716 -6.48 -20.51 25.77
CA LEU A 716 -7.15 -19.37 26.40
C LEU A 716 -7.97 -19.86 27.61
N TRP A 717 -7.30 -20.18 28.70
CA TRP A 717 -7.93 -20.72 29.91
C TRP A 717 -8.23 -19.65 30.96
N LYS A 718 -9.26 -19.89 31.78
CA LYS A 718 -9.68 -18.97 32.86
C LYS A 718 -8.60 -18.78 33.94
N ILE A 719 -7.70 -19.73 34.13
CA ILE A 719 -6.59 -19.60 35.08
C ILE A 719 -5.68 -18.42 34.73
N TYR A 720 -5.42 -18.18 33.43
CA TYR A 720 -4.61 -17.05 32.98
C TYR A 720 -5.33 -15.71 33.17
N GLN A 721 -6.66 -15.68 33.13
CA GLN A 721 -7.42 -14.48 33.49
C GLN A 721 -7.34 -14.12 34.97
N GLN A 722 -7.08 -15.11 35.84
CA GLN A 722 -6.91 -14.85 37.27
C GLN A 722 -5.55 -14.20 37.54
N GLN A 723 -4.51 -14.56 36.78
CA GLN A 723 -3.17 -14.02 36.92
C GLN A 723 -3.07 -12.52 36.58
N ILE A 724 -3.89 -12.03 35.65
CA ILE A 724 -3.85 -10.62 35.22
C ILE A 724 -4.75 -9.70 36.07
N LYS A 725 -5.32 -10.20 37.16
CA LYS A 725 -6.09 -9.40 38.11
C LYS A 725 -5.18 -9.04 39.28
N PRO A 726 -4.94 -7.74 39.53
CA PRO A 726 -4.04 -7.34 40.61
C PRO A 726 -4.68 -7.64 41.97
N ALA A 727 -3.96 -8.36 42.82
CA ALA A 727 -4.39 -8.72 44.17
C ALA A 727 -4.19 -7.58 45.18
N HIS A 728 -3.24 -6.68 44.91
CA HIS A 728 -2.75 -5.67 45.86
C HIS A 728 -3.24 -4.24 45.56
N VAL A 729 -3.80 -3.98 44.37
CA VAL A 729 -4.20 -2.65 43.91
C VAL A 729 -5.64 -2.72 43.39
N ASN A 730 -6.45 -1.71 43.73
CA ASN A 730 -7.85 -1.61 43.29
C ASN A 730 -7.94 -1.11 41.83
N CYS A 731 -7.66 -1.99 40.87
CA CYS A 731 -7.90 -1.76 39.45
C CYS A 731 -8.32 -3.07 38.75
N ASP A 732 -8.82 -2.97 37.53
CA ASP A 732 -9.45 -4.11 36.85
C ASP A 732 -8.45 -5.15 36.36
N LEU A 733 -7.32 -4.68 35.80
CA LEU A 733 -6.30 -5.51 35.16
C LEU A 733 -4.89 -5.01 35.50
N THR A 734 -3.89 -5.89 35.37
CA THR A 734 -2.46 -5.54 35.33
C THR A 734 -1.86 -6.01 34.01
N ASN A 735 -0.91 -5.24 33.47
CA ASN A 735 -0.18 -5.61 32.26
C ASN A 735 0.97 -6.61 32.51
N THR A 736 1.20 -6.98 33.77
CA THR A 736 2.14 -8.04 34.15
C THR A 736 1.38 -9.12 34.90
N PRO A 737 1.45 -10.39 34.50
CA PRO A 737 0.71 -11.44 35.17
C PRO A 737 1.32 -11.76 36.53
N GLU A 738 0.47 -11.94 37.53
CA GLU A 738 0.85 -12.45 38.84
C GLU A 738 1.20 -13.94 38.75
N GLY A 739 2.40 -14.30 39.23
CA GLY A 739 2.92 -15.66 39.23
C GLY A 739 4.04 -15.90 38.21
N LEU A 740 4.72 -17.04 38.34
CA LEU A 740 6.00 -17.29 37.64
C LEU A 740 5.86 -17.91 36.24
N ASN A 741 4.67 -18.41 35.85
CA ASN A 741 4.54 -19.28 34.67
C ASN A 741 3.37 -18.89 33.76
N GLY A 742 3.56 -19.05 32.46
CA GLY A 742 2.50 -18.93 31.44
C GLY A 742 2.31 -17.52 30.89
N TYR A 743 3.36 -16.71 30.82
CA TYR A 743 3.30 -15.28 30.50
C TYR A 743 2.56 -14.98 29.20
N SER A 744 2.89 -15.66 28.09
CA SER A 744 2.21 -15.47 26.80
C SER A 744 0.71 -15.77 26.87
N CYS A 745 0.32 -16.81 27.61
CA CYS A 745 -1.08 -17.16 27.78
C CYS A 745 -1.84 -16.12 28.61
N ALA A 746 -1.18 -15.54 29.60
CA ALA A 746 -1.73 -14.45 30.40
C ALA A 746 -1.85 -13.13 29.62
N MET A 747 -0.87 -12.79 28.78
CA MET A 747 -0.95 -11.62 27.88
C MET A 747 -2.05 -11.79 26.82
N ALA A 748 -2.22 -12.99 26.28
CA ALA A 748 -3.37 -13.28 25.41
C ALA A 748 -4.70 -13.18 26.19
N ALA A 749 -4.76 -13.64 27.44
CA ALA A 749 -5.93 -13.46 28.29
C ALA A 749 -6.21 -11.97 28.59
N PHE A 750 -5.18 -11.14 28.72
CA PHE A 750 -5.31 -9.69 28.87
C PHE A 750 -6.00 -9.08 27.66
N LEU A 751 -5.53 -9.38 26.44
CA LEU A 751 -6.16 -8.90 25.20
C LEU A 751 -7.62 -9.37 25.07
N TRP A 752 -7.91 -10.59 25.51
CA TRP A 752 -9.27 -11.14 25.49
C TRP A 752 -10.27 -10.29 26.29
N HIS A 753 -9.85 -9.59 27.33
CA HIS A 753 -10.73 -8.69 28.08
C HIS A 753 -11.21 -7.46 27.28
N PHE A 754 -10.55 -7.12 26.17
CA PHE A 754 -10.92 -5.99 25.31
C PHE A 754 -11.86 -6.40 24.17
N ILE A 755 -12.24 -7.68 24.11
CA ILE A 755 -13.07 -8.24 23.04
C ILE A 755 -14.42 -8.65 23.60
N TYR A 756 -15.48 -8.11 23.00
CA TYR A 756 -16.85 -8.39 23.40
C TYR A 756 -17.64 -8.98 22.23
N HIS A 757 -18.09 -10.22 22.36
CA HIS A 757 -18.93 -10.98 21.40
C HIS A 757 -18.37 -11.27 19.99
N TYR A 758 -17.18 -10.77 19.64
CA TYR A 758 -16.57 -11.04 18.34
C TYR A 758 -15.70 -12.30 18.31
N LYS A 759 -15.66 -12.95 17.14
CA LYS A 759 -14.66 -13.98 16.84
C LYS A 759 -13.29 -13.32 16.75
N TRP A 760 -12.30 -13.88 17.43
CA TRP A 760 -10.99 -13.28 17.57
C TRP A 760 -9.85 -14.30 17.50
N MET A 761 -8.73 -13.85 16.96
CA MET A 761 -7.46 -14.57 16.94
C MET A 761 -6.30 -13.61 17.18
N HIS A 762 -5.45 -13.93 18.14
CA HIS A 762 -4.16 -13.27 18.37
C HIS A 762 -3.02 -14.16 17.88
N MET A 763 -2.08 -13.56 17.15
CA MET A 763 -0.86 -14.20 16.66
C MET A 763 0.37 -13.53 17.28
N ASP A 764 1.04 -14.24 18.18
CA ASP A 764 2.31 -13.79 18.77
C ASP A 764 3.47 -14.25 17.90
N THR A 765 4.11 -13.27 17.26
CA THR A 765 5.17 -13.48 16.27
C THR A 765 6.57 -13.25 16.83
N PHE A 766 6.73 -13.05 18.14
CA PHE A 766 8.04 -12.73 18.72
C PHE A 766 9.10 -13.80 18.40
N GLY A 767 8.75 -15.08 18.60
CA GLY A 767 9.67 -16.20 18.34
C GLY A 767 10.11 -16.32 16.87
N VAL A 768 9.25 -15.92 15.93
CA VAL A 768 9.55 -15.97 14.48
C VAL A 768 10.03 -14.63 13.92
N MET A 769 10.30 -13.62 14.74
CA MET A 769 10.70 -12.28 14.28
C MET A 769 12.00 -12.31 13.46
N MET A 770 12.99 -13.08 13.93
CA MET A 770 14.31 -13.22 13.32
C MET A 770 14.47 -14.59 12.64
N GLU A 771 15.26 -14.60 11.57
CA GLU A 771 15.82 -15.79 10.94
C GLU A 771 17.35 -15.76 11.10
N TYR A 772 17.94 -16.89 11.45
CA TYR A 772 19.38 -17.02 11.68
C TYR A 772 20.13 -17.58 10.44
N GLY A 773 19.38 -17.92 9.38
CA GLY A 773 19.91 -18.45 8.12
C GLY A 773 19.79 -19.97 8.02
N ASP A 774 19.06 -20.60 8.94
CA ASP A 774 18.82 -22.05 8.97
C ASP A 774 17.89 -22.47 7.83
N THR A 775 16.94 -21.60 7.48
CA THR A 775 15.99 -21.82 6.38
C THR A 775 16.64 -21.48 5.03
N PRO A 776 16.80 -22.42 4.08
CA PRO A 776 17.51 -22.14 2.82
C PRO A 776 16.91 -21.03 1.96
N TYR A 777 15.60 -20.81 2.04
CA TYR A 777 14.94 -19.75 1.29
C TYR A 777 14.79 -18.43 2.08
N LEU A 778 15.33 -18.31 3.29
CA LEU A 778 15.38 -17.05 4.03
C LEU A 778 16.81 -16.77 4.53
N ARG A 779 17.39 -15.64 4.10
CA ARG A 779 18.68 -15.18 4.63
C ARG A 779 18.53 -14.67 6.06
N ALA A 780 19.61 -14.74 6.83
CA ALA A 780 19.69 -14.19 8.17
C ALA A 780 19.26 -12.71 8.23
N GLY A 781 18.46 -12.36 9.23
CA GLY A 781 17.82 -11.05 9.38
C GLY A 781 16.37 -11.16 9.83
N MET A 782 15.61 -10.10 9.65
CA MET A 782 14.17 -10.08 9.91
C MET A 782 13.45 -11.02 8.94
N SER A 783 12.51 -11.81 9.47
CA SER A 783 11.88 -12.90 8.73
C SER A 783 10.63 -12.44 7.94
N GLY A 784 9.94 -11.40 8.40
CA GLY A 784 8.64 -10.95 7.86
C GLY A 784 7.51 -11.98 8.03
N ARG A 785 7.69 -12.99 8.87
CA ARG A 785 6.70 -14.04 9.14
C ARG A 785 5.64 -13.53 10.12
N PRO A 786 4.35 -13.93 10.01
CA PRO A 786 3.80 -14.96 9.13
C PRO A 786 3.00 -14.40 7.93
N THR A 787 3.54 -13.41 7.21
CA THR A 787 2.83 -12.69 6.13
C THR A 787 2.18 -13.60 5.09
N ARG A 788 2.87 -14.65 4.60
CA ARG A 788 2.31 -15.57 3.60
C ARG A 788 1.10 -16.33 4.12
N THR A 789 1.13 -16.76 5.38
CA THR A 789 0.02 -17.47 6.04
C THR A 789 -1.20 -16.57 6.20
N LEU A 790 -1.02 -15.29 6.53
CA LEU A 790 -2.13 -14.32 6.58
C LEU A 790 -2.79 -14.14 5.22
N ILE A 791 -1.99 -14.01 4.16
CA ILE A 791 -2.47 -13.88 2.78
C ILE A 791 -3.26 -15.12 2.37
N GLU A 792 -2.71 -16.31 2.60
CA GLU A 792 -3.36 -17.58 2.25
C GLU A 792 -4.65 -17.78 3.05
N PHE A 793 -4.65 -17.44 4.34
CA PHE A 793 -5.84 -17.51 5.19
C PHE A 793 -6.99 -16.65 4.64
N LEU A 794 -6.71 -15.42 4.23
CA LEU A 794 -7.71 -14.54 3.63
C LEU A 794 -8.17 -15.05 2.25
N ALA A 795 -7.25 -15.58 1.44
CA ALA A 795 -7.58 -16.19 0.15
C ALA A 795 -8.54 -17.37 0.32
N GLN A 796 -8.25 -18.29 1.25
CA GLN A 796 -9.11 -19.44 1.55
C GLN A 796 -10.50 -19.01 2.07
N ILE A 797 -10.58 -17.95 2.88
CA ILE A 797 -11.86 -17.41 3.37
C ILE A 797 -12.66 -16.73 2.25
N SER A 798 -11.99 -16.12 1.27
CA SER A 798 -12.64 -15.46 0.13
C SER A 798 -13.28 -16.46 -0.83
N CYS A 799 -12.66 -17.62 -0.99
CA CYS A 799 -13.18 -18.74 -1.78
C CYS A 799 -14.29 -19.45 -1.01
N LYS A 800 -15.51 -18.88 -0.98
CA LYS A 800 -16.68 -19.64 -0.51
C LYS A 800 -16.83 -20.89 -1.39
N THR A 801 -16.69 -22.05 -0.78
CA THR A 801 -17.04 -23.36 -1.34
C THR A 801 -18.47 -23.34 -1.85
N ALA A 802 -18.70 -23.89 -3.04
CA ALA A 802 -20.01 -24.09 -3.67
C ALA A 802 -21.02 -24.92 -2.83
N HIS A 803 -20.69 -25.31 -1.60
CA HIS A 803 -21.55 -26.06 -0.69
C HIS A 803 -22.55 -25.20 0.10
N ASP A 804 -22.36 -23.89 0.22
CA ASP A 804 -23.28 -23.01 0.98
C ASP A 804 -24.44 -22.45 0.13
N ILE A 805 -24.60 -22.88 -1.14
CA ILE A 805 -25.66 -22.40 -2.04
C ILE A 805 -26.96 -23.24 -1.94
N ASN A 806 -26.97 -24.36 -1.21
CA ASN A 806 -28.15 -25.25 -1.12
C ASN A 806 -28.82 -25.35 0.26
N LEU A 807 -28.60 -24.39 1.16
CA LEU A 807 -29.46 -24.23 2.34
C LEU A 807 -30.44 -23.08 2.08
N THR A 808 -31.36 -23.32 1.14
CA THR A 808 -32.58 -22.52 1.02
C THR A 808 -33.34 -22.59 2.33
N CYS A 809 -33.54 -21.41 2.93
CA CYS A 809 -34.49 -21.16 4.00
C CYS A 809 -35.87 -21.71 3.60
N THR A 810 -36.29 -22.83 4.19
CA THR A 810 -37.70 -23.16 4.37
C THR A 810 -38.02 -23.03 5.87
N PRO A 811 -39.09 -22.30 6.24
CA PRO A 811 -39.48 -22.21 7.64
C PRO A 811 -40.01 -23.56 8.13
N PRO A 812 -39.81 -23.92 9.41
CA PRO A 812 -40.26 -25.21 9.93
C PRO A 812 -41.79 -25.26 10.01
N GLU A 813 -42.40 -26.19 9.26
CA GLU A 813 -43.78 -26.62 9.51
C GLU A 813 -43.85 -27.35 10.87
N GLY A 814 -44.95 -27.09 11.61
CA GLY A 814 -45.16 -27.46 13.01
C GLY A 814 -45.27 -28.96 13.33
N PRO A 815 -45.65 -29.30 14.58
CA PRO A 815 -45.34 -30.58 15.19
C PRO A 815 -46.21 -31.71 14.63
N ARG A 816 -45.57 -32.74 14.04
CA ARG A 816 -46.25 -34.00 13.68
C ARG A 816 -46.33 -34.93 14.90
N LYS A 817 -47.54 -35.42 15.11
CA LYS A 817 -47.98 -36.31 16.19
C LYS A 817 -47.21 -37.62 16.21
N MET A 818 -46.98 -38.13 17.43
CA MET A 818 -46.53 -39.48 17.72
C MET A 818 -47.52 -40.51 17.17
N GLU A 819 -47.02 -41.50 16.44
CA GLU A 819 -47.69 -42.78 16.23
C GLU A 819 -46.85 -43.93 16.78
N GLN A 820 -47.59 -44.89 17.32
CA GLN A 820 -47.20 -45.91 18.28
C GLN A 820 -46.44 -47.07 17.64
N THR A 821 -45.41 -47.56 18.33
CA THR A 821 -44.81 -48.88 18.10
C THR A 821 -45.71 -49.99 18.65
N PRO A 822 -45.91 -51.11 17.93
CA PRO A 822 -46.37 -52.35 18.54
C PRO A 822 -45.18 -53.22 18.96
N THR A 823 -45.30 -53.76 20.17
CA THR A 823 -44.47 -54.77 20.83
C THR A 823 -44.46 -56.11 20.09
N LEU A 824 -43.34 -56.82 20.14
CA LEU A 824 -43.28 -58.29 20.14
C LEU A 824 -42.00 -58.79 20.83
N GLN A 825 -42.24 -59.44 21.97
CA GLN A 825 -41.40 -60.22 22.90
C GLN A 825 -40.30 -59.52 23.72
#